data_AF-A0A2G8Y5A3-F1
#
_entry.id   AF-A0A2G8Y5A3-F1
#
_cell.length_a   1.000
_cell.length_b   1.000
_cell.length_c   1.000
_cell.angle_alpha   90.00
_cell.angle_beta   90.00
_cell.angle_gamma   90.00
#
_symmetry.space_group_name_H-M   'P 1'
#
loop_
_entity.id
_entity.type
_entity.pdbx_description
1 polymer ?
#
loop_
_entity_poly.entity_id
_entity_poly.type
_entity_poly.pdbx_seq_one_letter_code
_entity_poly.pdbx_strand_id
1 'polypeptide(L)'
;MPTVSAAGGEQVSRYSSRVRLDVLDALRDHVILGMPLMPGAAFIDALLAAGRLEHTRIDRRISSSAVIKLSDVSIFSPLLLPESLGSGVAPGEQGFHPSSLELSVEMKPDGRDHLAEVRSRRIGTTLAAANEEEYEQSHCRGRLAISAGTSQLPASTGGQLTDLQRRFYSEAAVDVSQLYATFAELGWQYGKLFRPIAQLFKTDTEAFAELRLPRPVLPCEEGFIIHPAILDGLFQVAGSLLLTAEKAPAGSVYVPIGVDELAFIPSTSKRDIVWGRVTFAEADDEAKRRQERVVNCTLYDEGGRVLLYVSGLRSRLLRTEVLLSGTGAAAESNKLWSVEWRASHQQPVAHHEEPVDHSTNWLIAGVHPAVQSQLEEFFLKTMPGAKVVFCAPSVVATDVRRLLQQEAWNGIIHIGGVTASISEMECLSDVLVLLQAVIDWQANESSPRPLPAMFLVTRGACCEATENSGLSHSLAPVHSGMRGLFRTAKAELEALWNRFVPLHYINIEPSSDKQTVTPEELRQVFSVIQQQGAKAQFIQDQLTQEPSKPLFYESESLLRDGELLLPRLVPASLEDCGDGNALAEAMTGTIVITGGLGGIGLVLAKWLTGQEARAVVLVSRTGTPSAEVQRSEDWHLLQSRRQHQTRIVTASCDVGDREQVKLLFRSLRAGSFVCHSTGQVVELPPIRGIFHAAGVLRDCPIQKQDAETLASVFRPKSQGAWNIHNALEELNMNEGLKVFLMFSSIASLVGNPGQANYAAANSSLDALASYRRCRGLAGHSIQWGPWIEQGMAAELGERLERAGFRGISNKVGVEVTEAVVSQGTTGDFVVACQEFIWPRFVMRYRGCLPAIFEEQTRSVTVRMRDERSSRQAAGPEMHQESAFASMAPDELRALIQATVSGAAKQVLGTAEEPPADAPLQALGIDSLGAVEFRNAVQDAFDIRLSATLLFDYPSVQAVSDHLWSMVRAKTAIDTSSRGDDQLASAAVLQDAGVSIAVVGMACRLPGSVNDLEAFEEMLLTFQDCIQEIPPSRFSIEEVYDPDPDAKGKIYVREGGFIDGAELFDNRFFGISDAEAREMDPRQRISLEVSYEALL
;
A
#
# COMPACT_ATOMS: atom_id res chain seq x y z
N MET A 1 42.22 -13.60 15.63
CA MET A 1 42.68 -14.99 15.86
C MET A 1 41.61 -15.90 15.28
N PRO A 2 41.94 -16.90 14.43
CA PRO A 2 40.93 -17.76 13.83
C PRO A 2 40.25 -18.63 14.90
N THR A 3 38.92 -18.70 14.88
CA THR A 3 38.14 -19.68 15.65
C THR A 3 37.97 -20.93 14.81
N VAL A 4 38.50 -22.06 15.28
CA VAL A 4 38.28 -23.37 14.65
C VAL A 4 37.15 -24.04 15.40
N SER A 5 35.98 -24.14 14.77
CA SER A 5 34.85 -24.92 15.30
C SER A 5 34.91 -26.33 14.72
N ALA A 6 35.07 -27.34 15.58
CA ALA A 6 34.98 -28.74 15.22
C ALA A 6 33.57 -29.27 15.53
N ALA A 7 32.55 -28.72 14.86
CA ALA A 7 31.19 -29.26 14.95
C ALA A 7 30.97 -30.20 13.75
N GLY A 8 31.23 -31.50 13.93
CA GLY A 8 30.89 -32.55 12.96
C GLY A 8 31.90 -32.77 11.83
N GLY A 9 33.08 -33.30 12.15
CA GLY A 9 33.96 -33.97 11.16
C GLY A 9 34.67 -33.11 10.10
N GLU A 10 34.17 -31.93 9.75
CA GLU A 10 34.76 -31.01 8.77
C GLU A 10 35.42 -29.79 9.45
N GLN A 11 36.67 -29.51 9.10
CA GLN A 11 37.46 -28.44 9.71
C GLN A 11 37.16 -27.09 9.02
N VAL A 12 36.29 -26.26 9.60
CA VAL A 12 35.96 -24.92 9.06
C VAL A 12 36.88 -23.86 9.68
N SER A 13 37.54 -23.07 8.84
CA SER A 13 38.31 -21.89 9.25
C SER A 13 37.44 -20.64 9.13
N ARG A 14 37.33 -19.84 10.20
CA ARG A 14 36.59 -18.57 10.18
C ARG A 14 37.49 -17.39 10.54
N TYR A 15 37.43 -16.35 9.72
CA TYR A 15 38.16 -15.09 9.88
C TYR A 15 37.14 -13.96 10.04
N SER A 16 37.07 -13.30 11.19
CA SER A 16 36.16 -12.17 11.41
C SER A 16 36.88 -10.93 11.91
N SER A 17 36.35 -9.76 11.55
CA SER A 17 36.81 -8.47 12.05
C SER A 17 35.71 -7.41 11.97
N ARG A 18 35.68 -6.52 12.96
CA ARG A 18 34.86 -5.31 12.93
C ARG A 18 35.44 -4.33 11.91
N VAL A 19 34.59 -3.73 11.10
CA VAL A 19 34.99 -2.67 10.17
C VAL A 19 35.27 -1.41 10.99
N ARG A 20 36.49 -0.87 10.88
CA ARG A 20 36.85 0.40 11.53
C ARG A 20 36.01 1.55 10.97
N LEU A 21 35.73 2.56 11.78
CA LEU A 21 34.89 3.69 11.37
C LEU A 21 35.50 4.45 10.19
N ASP A 22 36.82 4.68 10.21
CA ASP A 22 37.53 5.37 9.13
C ASP A 22 37.55 4.59 7.80
N VAL A 23 37.61 3.26 7.85
CA VAL A 23 37.46 2.39 6.68
C VAL A 23 36.01 2.40 6.18
N LEU A 24 35.04 2.38 7.09
CA LEU A 24 33.62 2.48 6.75
C LEU A 24 33.31 3.81 6.04
N ASP A 25 33.86 4.91 6.55
CA ASP A 25 33.73 6.24 5.95
C ASP A 25 34.35 6.30 4.55
N ALA A 26 35.50 5.68 4.35
CA ALA A 26 36.12 5.57 3.02
C ALA A 26 35.21 4.78 2.05
N LEU A 27 34.61 3.68 2.49
CA LEU A 27 33.74 2.84 1.66
C LEU A 27 32.39 3.52 1.34
N ARG A 28 31.92 4.47 2.15
CA ARG A 28 30.66 5.23 1.90
C ARG A 28 30.68 6.07 0.63
N ASP A 29 31.85 6.40 0.10
CA ASP A 29 31.99 7.04 -1.21
C ASP A 29 31.53 6.13 -2.36
N HIS A 30 31.31 4.82 -2.14
CA HIS A 30 30.70 3.95 -3.14
C HIS A 30 29.16 4.03 -3.06
N VAL A 31 28.57 4.90 -3.86
CA VAL A 31 27.12 5.18 -3.87
C VAL A 31 26.48 4.70 -5.18
N ILE A 32 25.46 3.85 -5.06
CA ILE A 32 24.66 3.37 -6.19
C ILE A 32 23.18 3.65 -5.87
N LEU A 33 22.48 4.30 -6.79
CA LEU A 33 21.08 4.71 -6.70
C LEU A 33 20.77 5.55 -5.45
N GLY A 34 21.70 6.44 -5.08
CA GLY A 34 21.61 7.32 -3.93
C GLY A 34 21.97 6.67 -2.59
N MET A 35 22.34 5.38 -2.58
CA MET A 35 22.61 4.63 -1.35
C MET A 35 24.10 4.23 -1.23
N PRO A 36 24.75 4.48 -0.08
CA PRO A 36 26.08 3.95 0.22
C PRO A 36 26.06 2.42 0.34
N LEU A 37 26.75 1.75 -0.57
CA LEU A 37 26.76 0.29 -0.69
C LEU A 37 28.19 -0.24 -0.60
N MET A 38 28.37 -1.40 0.05
CA MET A 38 29.63 -2.12 0.01
C MET A 38 29.96 -2.50 -1.45
N PRO A 39 31.11 -2.08 -2.00
CA PRO A 39 31.49 -2.45 -3.36
C PRO A 39 31.77 -3.95 -3.43
N GLY A 40 31.38 -4.61 -4.54
CA GLY A 40 31.70 -6.01 -4.79
C GLY A 40 33.21 -6.29 -4.74
N ALA A 41 34.02 -5.31 -5.16
CA ALA A 41 35.46 -5.30 -5.04
C ALA A 41 35.96 -5.53 -3.60
N ALA A 42 35.25 -5.03 -2.58
CA ALA A 42 35.66 -5.23 -1.19
C ALA A 42 35.33 -6.65 -0.68
N PHE A 43 34.29 -7.31 -1.19
CA PHE A 43 34.07 -8.73 -0.90
C PHE A 43 35.18 -9.60 -1.49
N ILE A 44 35.62 -9.29 -2.71
CA ILE A 44 36.76 -9.97 -3.34
C ILE A 44 38.04 -9.75 -2.53
N ASP A 45 38.31 -8.52 -2.08
CA ASP A 45 39.45 -8.23 -1.21
C ASP A 45 39.40 -9.03 0.11
N ALA A 46 38.22 -9.15 0.73
CA ALA A 46 38.03 -9.98 1.93
C ALA A 46 38.35 -11.46 1.69
N LEU A 47 37.92 -12.02 0.55
CA LEU A 47 38.27 -13.39 0.14
C LEU A 47 39.79 -13.56 -0.06
N LEU A 48 40.44 -12.60 -0.75
CA LEU A 48 41.89 -12.62 -0.96
C LEU A 48 42.66 -12.52 0.37
N ALA A 49 42.19 -11.67 1.29
CA ALA A 49 42.78 -11.52 2.62
C ALA A 49 42.68 -12.83 3.43
N ALA A 50 41.53 -13.49 3.40
CA ALA A 50 41.34 -14.80 4.04
C ALA A 50 42.27 -15.87 3.45
N GLY A 51 42.40 -15.93 2.12
CA GLY A 51 43.35 -16.83 1.45
C GLY A 51 44.81 -16.59 1.86
N ARG A 52 45.22 -15.32 1.97
CA ARG A 52 46.57 -14.96 2.43
C ARG A 52 46.81 -15.40 3.87
N LEU A 53 45.83 -15.22 4.75
CA LEU A 53 45.91 -15.65 6.15
C LEU A 53 45.99 -17.17 6.28
N GLU A 54 45.19 -17.92 5.52
CA GLU A 54 45.22 -19.39 5.51
C GLU A 54 46.57 -19.91 4.98
N HIS A 55 47.15 -19.30 3.93
CA HIS A 55 48.49 -19.65 3.46
C HIS A 55 49.58 -19.46 4.53
N THR A 56 49.56 -18.32 5.23
CA THR A 56 50.54 -18.07 6.31
C THR A 56 50.42 -19.06 7.46
N ARG A 57 49.22 -19.61 7.70
CA ARG A 57 48.98 -20.64 8.71
C ARG A 57 49.61 -21.99 8.31
N ILE A 58 49.53 -22.35 7.03
CA ILE A 58 50.01 -23.64 6.51
C ILE A 58 51.54 -23.67 6.35
N ASP A 59 52.14 -22.64 5.74
CA ASP A 59 53.55 -22.71 5.31
C ASP A 59 54.55 -22.05 6.31
N ARG A 60 54.06 -21.44 7.41
CA ARG A 60 54.84 -20.72 8.48
C ARG A 60 55.86 -19.68 7.99
N ARG A 61 56.00 -19.46 6.69
CA ARG A 61 56.81 -18.44 6.03
C ARG A 61 55.88 -17.56 5.21
N ILE A 62 56.04 -16.24 5.33
CA ILE A 62 55.36 -15.28 4.45
C ILE A 62 56.08 -15.35 3.10
N SER A 63 55.74 -16.33 2.27
CA SER A 63 56.19 -16.30 0.88
C SER A 63 55.43 -15.18 0.18
N SER A 64 56.11 -14.05 -0.07
CA SER A 64 55.57 -12.88 -0.76
C SER A 64 55.25 -13.15 -2.25
N SER A 65 55.30 -14.40 -2.69
CA SER A 65 55.11 -14.83 -4.08
C SER A 65 53.99 -15.86 -4.27
N ALA A 66 53.19 -16.16 -3.24
CA ALA A 66 52.06 -17.08 -3.37
C ALA A 66 50.96 -16.45 -4.24
N VAL A 67 50.55 -17.14 -5.30
CA VAL A 67 49.43 -16.72 -6.16
C VAL A 67 48.13 -17.21 -5.50
N ILE A 68 47.20 -16.27 -5.28
CA ILE A 68 45.85 -16.59 -4.78
C ILE A 68 44.93 -16.59 -5.98
N LYS A 69 44.30 -17.74 -6.23
CA LYS A 69 43.32 -17.93 -7.30
C LYS A 69 41.94 -18.08 -6.69
N LEU A 70 41.00 -17.24 -7.12
CA LEU A 70 39.57 -17.38 -6.85
C LEU A 70 38.89 -17.89 -8.12
N SER A 71 37.97 -18.82 -8.00
CA SER A 71 37.09 -19.24 -9.11
C SER A 71 35.64 -19.28 -8.67
N ASP A 72 34.72 -19.18 -9.64
CA ASP A 72 33.28 -19.26 -9.43
C ASP A 72 32.77 -18.27 -8.37
N VAL A 73 33.32 -17.05 -8.38
CA VAL A 73 32.92 -16.01 -7.43
C VAL A 73 31.54 -15.49 -7.83
N SER A 74 30.59 -15.55 -6.90
CA SER A 74 29.22 -15.07 -7.06
C SER A 74 28.91 -14.02 -6.00
N ILE A 75 28.43 -12.85 -6.42
CA ILE A 75 27.96 -11.76 -5.57
C ILE A 75 26.45 -11.70 -5.72
N PHE A 76 25.72 -12.04 -4.66
CA PHE A 76 24.27 -12.27 -4.74
C PHE A 76 23.46 -11.49 -3.71
N SER A 77 24.10 -10.84 -2.73
CA SER A 77 23.39 -9.99 -1.76
C SER A 77 24.14 -8.68 -1.49
N PRO A 78 23.54 -7.51 -1.79
CA PRO A 78 24.16 -6.21 -1.49
C PRO A 78 24.24 -5.97 0.02
N LEU A 79 25.20 -5.15 0.45
CA LEU A 79 25.36 -4.73 1.84
C LEU A 79 25.31 -3.21 1.93
N LEU A 80 24.25 -2.67 2.55
CA LEU A 80 24.14 -1.24 2.83
C LEU A 80 25.08 -0.84 3.96
N LEU A 81 25.80 0.25 3.75
CA LEU A 81 26.63 0.85 4.79
C LEU A 81 25.74 1.77 5.64
N PRO A 82 25.76 1.65 6.99
CA PRO A 82 24.91 2.47 7.85
C PRO A 82 25.21 3.97 7.70
N GLU A 83 24.22 4.83 8.00
CA GLU A 83 24.40 6.30 7.98
C GLU A 83 25.40 6.77 9.04
N SER A 84 26.04 7.92 8.77
CA SER A 84 26.85 8.59 9.80
C SER A 84 25.90 9.21 10.82
N LEU A 85 25.83 8.65 12.03
CA LEU A 85 25.33 9.43 13.17
C LEU A 85 26.20 10.69 13.26
N GLY A 86 25.55 11.86 13.42
CA GLY A 86 26.21 13.16 13.40
C GLY A 86 27.42 13.26 14.35
N SER A 87 28.18 14.34 14.20
CA SER A 87 29.49 14.65 14.81
C SER A 87 29.58 14.67 16.36
N GLY A 88 28.76 13.91 17.09
CA GLY A 88 28.66 13.92 18.55
C GLY A 88 29.03 12.62 19.28
N VAL A 89 29.23 11.49 18.58
CA VAL A 89 29.68 10.23 19.23
C VAL A 89 31.20 10.13 19.11
N ALA A 90 31.91 10.29 20.22
CA ALA A 90 33.35 10.05 20.25
C ALA A 90 33.62 8.56 19.93
N PRO A 91 34.50 8.23 18.96
CA PRO A 91 34.89 6.85 18.74
C PRO A 91 35.43 6.26 20.05
N GLY A 92 35.11 5.00 20.34
CA GLY A 92 35.70 4.30 21.49
C GLY A 92 37.24 4.28 21.39
N GLU A 93 37.94 3.95 22.48
CA GLU A 93 39.42 4.03 22.63
C GLU A 93 40.24 3.37 21.49
N GLN A 94 39.63 2.56 20.62
CA GLN A 94 40.26 1.86 19.50
C GLN A 94 39.77 2.28 18.09
N GLY A 95 38.94 3.32 17.94
CA GLY A 95 38.48 3.80 16.62
C GLY A 95 37.33 3.00 15.98
N PHE A 96 36.64 2.15 16.76
CA PHE A 96 35.45 1.42 16.33
C PHE A 96 34.18 2.08 16.87
N HIS A 97 33.09 2.00 16.09
CA HIS A 97 31.77 2.47 16.50
C HIS A 97 31.07 1.41 17.40
N PRO A 98 30.23 1.80 18.39
CA PRO A 98 29.49 0.87 19.25
C PRO A 98 28.50 -0.04 18.49
N SER A 99 27.93 0.42 17.37
CA SER A 99 27.09 -0.37 16.45
C SER A 99 27.86 -0.90 15.22
N SER A 100 29.10 -1.35 15.42
CA SER A 100 30.00 -1.72 14.31
C SER A 100 29.48 -2.90 13.47
N LEU A 101 29.56 -2.74 12.15
CA LEU A 101 29.50 -3.83 11.17
C LEU A 101 30.68 -4.78 11.39
N GLU A 102 30.42 -6.07 11.55
CA GLU A 102 31.45 -7.12 11.49
C GLU A 102 31.34 -7.86 10.16
N LEU A 103 32.48 -8.04 9.52
CA LEU A 103 32.63 -8.90 8.34
C LEU A 103 33.35 -10.17 8.75
N SER A 104 32.90 -11.30 8.20
CA SER A 104 33.57 -12.58 8.37
C SER A 104 33.68 -13.35 7.07
N VAL A 105 34.74 -14.14 6.94
CA VAL A 105 34.96 -15.07 5.84
C VAL A 105 35.05 -16.47 6.41
N GLU A 106 34.11 -17.33 6.03
CA GLU A 106 34.14 -18.75 6.36
C GLU A 106 34.78 -19.53 5.21
N MET A 107 35.74 -20.38 5.54
CA MET A 107 36.45 -21.23 4.59
C MET A 107 36.26 -22.70 4.95
N LYS A 108 35.67 -23.45 4.03
CA LYS A 108 35.45 -24.91 4.15
C LYS A 108 36.38 -25.64 3.19
N PRO A 109 37.12 -26.68 3.63
CA PRO A 109 37.94 -27.48 2.74
C PRO A 109 37.11 -28.13 1.62
N ASP A 110 37.59 -28.08 0.38
CA ASP A 110 36.96 -28.68 -0.79
C ASP A 110 38.05 -29.26 -1.71
N GLY A 111 38.47 -30.48 -1.41
CA GLY A 111 39.58 -31.15 -2.10
C GLY A 111 40.93 -30.48 -1.82
N ARG A 112 41.52 -29.86 -2.84
CA ARG A 112 42.78 -29.06 -2.73
C ARG A 112 42.51 -27.55 -2.55
N ASP A 113 41.25 -27.14 -2.66
CA ASP A 113 40.81 -25.75 -2.60
C ASP A 113 39.97 -25.53 -1.34
N HIS A 114 39.49 -24.29 -1.14
CA HIS A 114 38.55 -23.94 -0.08
C HIS A 114 37.32 -23.28 -0.67
N LEU A 115 36.13 -23.70 -0.25
CA LEU A 115 34.92 -22.93 -0.47
C LEU A 115 34.87 -21.78 0.53
N ALA A 116 34.93 -20.54 0.06
CA ALA A 116 34.97 -19.35 0.89
C ALA A 116 33.68 -18.52 0.73
N GLU A 117 33.13 -18.04 1.84
CA GLU A 117 31.90 -17.25 1.88
C GLU A 117 32.07 -16.02 2.78
N VAL A 118 31.75 -14.84 2.25
CA VAL A 118 31.77 -13.57 2.97
C VAL A 118 30.41 -13.30 3.57
N ARG A 119 30.39 -13.06 4.87
CA ARG A 119 29.21 -12.79 5.67
C ARG A 119 29.36 -11.49 6.44
N SER A 120 28.24 -10.85 6.75
CA SER A 120 28.20 -9.72 7.67
C SER A 120 27.24 -9.95 8.82
N ARG A 121 27.53 -9.31 9.95
CA ARG A 121 26.60 -9.18 11.08
C ARG A 121 26.71 -7.77 11.66
N ARG A 122 25.61 -7.26 12.21
CA ARG A 122 25.64 -6.02 12.99
C ARG A 122 25.85 -6.38 14.46
N ILE A 123 26.77 -5.69 15.12
CA ILE A 123 27.01 -5.91 16.55
C ILE A 123 26.40 -4.74 17.30
N GLY A 124 25.27 -4.98 17.97
CA GLY A 124 24.71 -4.08 18.99
C GLY A 124 25.27 -4.39 20.38
N THR A 125 25.28 -3.42 21.29
CA THR A 125 25.69 -3.60 22.69
C THR A 125 24.53 -3.89 23.64
N THR A 126 23.36 -4.30 23.13
CA THR A 126 22.16 -4.48 23.95
C THR A 126 21.94 -5.96 24.26
N LEU A 127 21.70 -6.28 25.54
CA LEU A 127 21.42 -7.64 26.01
C LEU A 127 20.10 -8.21 25.44
N ALA A 128 19.28 -7.42 24.74
CA ALA A 128 18.15 -7.89 23.93
C ALA A 128 18.60 -8.70 22.70
N ALA A 129 19.84 -8.51 22.23
CA ALA A 129 20.46 -9.35 21.20
C ALA A 129 20.94 -10.71 21.74
N ALA A 130 20.80 -11.00 23.03
CA ALA A 130 21.23 -12.28 23.61
C ALA A 130 20.31 -13.46 23.25
N ASN A 131 19.12 -13.19 22.70
CA ASN A 131 18.21 -14.21 22.15
C ASN A 131 18.00 -14.05 20.62
N GLU A 132 18.71 -13.11 19.98
CA GLU A 132 18.85 -13.14 18.53
C GLU A 132 19.72 -14.35 18.20
N GLU A 133 19.20 -15.33 17.46
CA GLU A 133 20.07 -16.00 16.50
C GLU A 133 20.58 -14.88 15.58
N GLU A 134 21.76 -14.32 15.91
CA GLU A 134 22.43 -13.24 15.19
C GLU A 134 22.35 -13.53 13.69
N TYR A 135 21.47 -12.84 12.95
CA TYR A 135 21.24 -13.10 11.53
C TYR A 135 22.50 -12.67 10.75
N GLU A 136 23.39 -13.62 10.51
CA GLU A 136 24.48 -13.46 9.56
C GLU A 136 23.93 -13.45 8.14
N GLN A 137 24.18 -12.36 7.42
CA GLN A 137 23.83 -12.26 6.01
C GLN A 137 25.02 -12.67 5.15
N SER A 138 24.80 -13.58 4.20
CA SER A 138 25.79 -13.96 3.20
C SER A 138 25.71 -13.05 1.97
N HIS A 139 26.86 -12.60 1.45
CA HIS A 139 26.94 -11.63 0.37
C HIS A 139 27.64 -12.14 -0.88
N CYS A 140 28.73 -12.88 -0.68
CA CYS A 140 29.64 -13.29 -1.73
C CYS A 140 30.20 -14.67 -1.42
N ARG A 141 30.30 -15.55 -2.42
CA ARG A 141 30.85 -16.89 -2.29
C ARG A 141 31.76 -17.21 -3.47
N GLY A 142 32.84 -17.97 -3.25
CA GLY A 142 33.72 -18.45 -4.32
C GLY A 142 34.60 -19.61 -3.86
N ARG A 143 35.32 -20.24 -4.80
CA ARG A 143 36.35 -21.24 -4.51
C ARG A 143 37.71 -20.55 -4.47
N LEU A 144 38.52 -20.91 -3.48
CA LEU A 144 39.83 -20.31 -3.22
C LEU A 144 40.90 -21.38 -3.26
N ALA A 145 41.78 -21.28 -4.26
CA ALA A 145 42.95 -22.12 -4.43
C ALA A 145 44.22 -21.33 -4.11
N ILE A 146 45.13 -21.93 -3.34
CA ILE A 146 46.41 -21.31 -2.99
C ILE A 146 47.53 -22.14 -3.59
N SER A 147 48.32 -21.55 -4.48
CA SER A 147 49.44 -22.25 -5.13
C SER A 147 50.78 -21.68 -4.69
N ALA A 148 51.66 -22.55 -4.18
CA ALA A 148 53.04 -22.24 -3.90
C ALA A 148 53.86 -22.27 -5.21
N GLY A 149 53.78 -21.20 -6.00
CA GLY A 149 54.58 -21.07 -7.22
C GLY A 149 54.06 -20.01 -8.18
N THR A 150 54.89 -19.64 -9.16
CA THR A 150 54.47 -18.83 -10.32
C THR A 150 53.51 -19.66 -11.17
N SER A 151 52.22 -19.64 -10.82
CA SER A 151 51.17 -20.11 -11.74
C SER A 151 51.31 -19.30 -13.03
N GLN A 152 51.49 -19.97 -14.16
CA GLN A 152 51.55 -19.30 -15.45
C GLN A 152 50.20 -18.59 -15.66
N LEU A 153 50.23 -17.26 -15.78
CA LEU A 153 49.09 -16.51 -16.30
C LEU A 153 48.68 -17.12 -17.64
N PRO A 154 47.38 -17.15 -17.97
CA PRO A 154 46.97 -17.59 -19.29
C PRO A 154 47.71 -16.78 -20.36
N ALA A 155 48.18 -17.47 -21.42
CA ALA A 155 49.00 -16.89 -22.50
C ALA A 155 48.31 -15.71 -23.22
N SER A 156 46.99 -15.54 -23.00
CA SER A 156 46.13 -14.46 -23.48
C SER A 156 46.25 -13.14 -22.73
N THR A 157 47.07 -13.03 -21.67
CA THR A 157 47.25 -11.77 -20.90
C THR A 157 47.83 -10.60 -21.71
N GLY A 158 48.33 -10.85 -22.92
CA GLY A 158 48.39 -9.89 -24.04
C GLY A 158 49.20 -8.60 -23.84
N GLY A 159 50.32 -8.51 -24.56
CA GLY A 159 51.07 -7.28 -24.84
C GLY A 159 51.91 -6.75 -23.66
N GLN A 160 53.12 -6.25 -23.93
CA GLN A 160 53.83 -5.45 -22.92
C GLN A 160 53.06 -4.13 -22.72
N LEU A 161 52.96 -3.63 -21.48
CA LEU A 161 52.25 -2.38 -21.16
C LEU A 161 52.66 -1.21 -22.07
N THR A 162 53.94 -1.15 -22.43
CA THR A 162 54.52 -0.16 -23.36
C THR A 162 53.97 -0.24 -24.78
N ASP A 163 53.56 -1.43 -25.23
CA ASP A 163 52.91 -1.63 -26.54
C ASP A 163 51.44 -1.21 -26.48
N LEU A 164 50.75 -1.55 -25.39
CA LEU A 164 49.37 -1.14 -25.14
C LEU A 164 49.25 0.39 -25.06
N GLN A 165 50.12 1.03 -24.27
CA GLN A 165 50.18 2.49 -24.16
C GLN A 165 50.41 3.15 -25.53
N ARG A 166 51.37 2.65 -26.33
CA ARG A 166 51.63 3.18 -27.67
C ARG A 166 50.41 3.05 -28.60
N ARG A 167 49.67 1.94 -28.52
CA ARG A 167 48.46 1.71 -29.34
C ARG A 167 47.28 2.59 -28.90
N PHE A 168 47.08 2.78 -27.60
CA PHE A 168 45.93 3.55 -27.11
C PHE A 168 46.17 5.06 -27.08
N TYR A 169 47.42 5.53 -26.98
CA TYR A 169 47.71 6.97 -27.09
C TYR A 169 47.48 7.54 -28.50
N SER A 170 47.29 6.71 -29.52
CA SER A 170 46.78 7.16 -30.83
C SER A 170 45.25 7.27 -30.90
N GLU A 171 44.52 6.75 -29.91
CA GLU A 171 43.06 6.88 -29.81
C GLU A 171 42.67 8.18 -29.09
N ALA A 172 41.44 8.67 -29.34
CA ALA A 172 40.92 9.81 -28.60
C ALA A 172 40.65 9.44 -27.13
N ALA A 173 41.18 10.24 -26.21
CA ALA A 173 40.89 10.07 -24.79
C ALA A 173 39.40 10.34 -24.50
N VAL A 174 38.79 9.49 -23.69
CA VAL A 174 37.42 9.69 -23.19
C VAL A 174 37.43 10.80 -22.14
N ASP A 175 36.46 11.72 -22.22
CA ASP A 175 36.25 12.71 -21.17
C ASP A 175 35.73 12.01 -19.90
N VAL A 176 36.63 11.84 -18.93
CA VAL A 176 36.35 11.17 -17.66
C VAL A 176 35.32 11.94 -16.83
N SER A 177 35.28 13.28 -16.92
CA SER A 177 34.31 14.08 -16.18
C SER A 177 32.90 13.85 -16.74
N GLN A 178 32.78 13.81 -18.06
CA GLN A 178 31.53 13.45 -18.74
C GLN A 178 31.12 12.00 -18.45
N LEU A 179 32.08 11.07 -18.41
CA LEU A 179 31.82 9.67 -18.06
C LEU A 179 31.18 9.54 -16.68
N TYR A 180 31.74 10.20 -15.65
CA TYR A 180 31.17 10.17 -14.30
C TYR A 180 29.82 10.88 -14.21
N ALA A 181 29.57 11.91 -15.03
CA ALA A 181 28.24 12.52 -15.15
C ALA A 181 27.23 11.51 -15.71
N THR A 182 27.58 10.80 -16.79
CA THR A 182 26.75 9.74 -17.36
C THR A 182 26.53 8.59 -16.37
N PHE A 183 27.56 8.18 -15.62
CA PHE A 183 27.41 7.20 -14.54
C PHE A 183 26.41 7.67 -13.49
N ALA A 184 26.49 8.93 -13.05
CA ALA A 184 25.56 9.48 -12.07
C ALA A 184 24.10 9.50 -12.56
N GLU A 185 23.88 9.84 -13.84
CA GLU A 185 22.55 9.76 -14.50
C GLU A 185 22.01 8.33 -14.55
N LEU A 186 22.88 7.34 -14.75
CA LEU A 186 22.54 5.91 -14.76
C LEU A 186 22.42 5.29 -13.35
N GLY A 187 22.63 6.09 -12.29
CA GLY A 187 22.51 5.64 -10.90
C GLY A 187 23.82 5.18 -10.25
N TRP A 188 24.98 5.40 -10.86
CA TRP A 188 26.29 5.19 -10.24
C TRP A 188 26.85 6.53 -9.71
N GLN A 189 26.39 6.99 -8.55
CA GLN A 189 26.76 8.31 -7.99
C GLN A 189 28.04 8.28 -7.14
N TYR A 190 29.13 7.71 -7.64
CA TYR A 190 30.39 7.59 -6.90
C TYR A 190 30.85 8.90 -6.25
N GLY A 191 31.21 8.85 -4.96
CA GLY A 191 31.92 9.87 -4.20
C GLY A 191 33.38 9.97 -4.60
N LYS A 192 34.12 10.90 -3.98
CA LYS A 192 35.46 11.31 -4.46
C LYS A 192 36.42 10.13 -4.52
N LEU A 193 36.49 9.29 -3.48
CA LEU A 193 37.43 8.17 -3.37
C LEU A 193 37.20 7.08 -4.45
N PHE A 194 35.94 6.83 -4.83
CA PHE A 194 35.55 5.84 -5.84
C PHE A 194 35.55 6.40 -7.27
N ARG A 195 36.27 7.51 -7.52
CA ARG A 195 36.55 8.04 -8.86
C ARG A 195 38.04 7.88 -9.24
N PRO A 196 38.56 6.65 -9.37
CA PRO A 196 39.99 6.41 -9.60
C PRO A 196 40.42 6.58 -11.06
N ILE A 197 39.50 6.66 -12.03
CA ILE A 197 39.88 6.73 -13.44
C ILE A 197 40.55 8.07 -13.69
N ALA A 198 41.84 8.06 -14.01
CA ALA A 198 42.62 9.26 -14.33
C ALA A 198 42.62 9.52 -15.83
N GLN A 199 42.75 8.46 -16.64
CA GLN A 199 42.66 8.51 -18.10
C GLN A 199 41.94 7.26 -18.60
N LEU A 200 41.15 7.38 -19.66
CA LEU A 200 40.45 6.27 -20.30
C LEU A 200 40.53 6.39 -21.81
N PHE A 201 40.86 5.28 -22.46
CA PHE A 201 40.83 5.10 -23.91
C PHE A 201 39.91 3.91 -24.21
N LYS A 202 39.08 4.01 -25.24
CA LYS A 202 38.09 2.98 -25.57
C LYS A 202 38.00 2.79 -27.08
N THR A 203 37.90 1.54 -27.51
CA THR A 203 37.45 1.12 -28.85
C THR A 203 36.12 0.37 -28.71
N ASP A 204 35.57 -0.14 -29.81
CA ASP A 204 34.33 -0.92 -29.79
C ASP A 204 34.46 -2.25 -29.02
N THR A 205 35.67 -2.77 -28.84
CA THR A 205 35.89 -4.11 -28.27
C THR A 205 36.77 -4.13 -27.02
N GLU A 206 37.40 -3.01 -26.69
CA GLU A 206 38.43 -2.93 -25.67
C GLU A 206 38.48 -1.55 -25.01
N ALA A 207 38.77 -1.51 -23.71
CA ALA A 207 39.02 -0.29 -22.96
C ALA A 207 40.34 -0.39 -22.19
N PHE A 208 41.05 0.74 -22.08
CA PHE A 208 42.33 0.83 -21.42
C PHE A 208 42.41 2.11 -20.59
N ALA A 209 42.77 2.01 -19.32
CA ALA A 209 42.69 3.12 -18.38
C ALA A 209 43.88 3.22 -17.45
N GLU A 210 44.26 4.44 -17.11
CA GLU A 210 45.11 4.74 -15.96
C GLU A 210 44.21 4.90 -14.74
N LEU A 211 44.44 4.12 -13.69
CA LEU A 211 43.71 4.20 -12.42
C LEU A 211 44.64 4.76 -11.34
N ARG A 212 44.18 5.80 -10.66
CA ARG A 212 44.92 6.49 -9.60
C ARG A 212 44.00 6.82 -8.44
N LEU A 213 44.44 6.55 -7.21
CA LEU A 213 43.68 6.99 -6.04
C LEU A 213 43.67 8.53 -5.95
N PRO A 214 42.50 9.16 -5.71
CA PRO A 214 42.37 10.63 -5.63
C PRO A 214 43.18 11.28 -4.49
N ARG A 215 43.64 10.48 -3.53
CA ARG A 215 44.48 10.89 -2.40
C ARG A 215 45.44 9.75 -2.03
N PRO A 216 46.55 10.05 -1.32
CA PRO A 216 47.38 9.00 -0.73
C PRO A 216 46.58 8.05 0.15
N VAL A 217 46.99 6.78 0.16
CA VAL A 217 46.42 5.72 1.02
C VAL A 217 46.63 6.11 2.48
N LEU A 218 45.56 6.14 3.27
CA LEU A 218 45.64 6.43 4.70
C LEU A 218 46.13 5.20 5.48
N PRO A 219 46.75 5.36 6.66
CA PRO A 219 47.20 4.24 7.49
C PRO A 219 46.11 3.19 7.81
N CYS A 220 44.84 3.59 7.85
CA CYS A 220 43.70 2.69 8.05
C CYS A 220 43.38 1.83 6.81
N GLU A 221 43.70 2.30 5.62
CA GLU A 221 43.46 1.63 4.33
C GLU A 221 44.62 0.70 3.94
N GLU A 222 45.72 0.73 4.69
CA GLU A 222 46.91 -0.07 4.43
C GLU A 222 46.69 -1.59 4.52
N GLY A 223 45.58 -2.02 5.10
CA GLY A 223 45.21 -3.42 5.29
C GLY A 223 44.60 -4.09 4.06
N PHE A 224 44.15 -3.33 3.05
CA PHE A 224 43.60 -3.91 1.82
C PHE A 224 44.68 -4.64 1.01
N ILE A 225 44.34 -5.82 0.46
CA ILE A 225 45.20 -6.56 -0.47
C ILE A 225 45.29 -5.82 -1.80
N ILE A 226 44.13 -5.39 -2.29
CA ILE A 226 43.95 -4.43 -3.37
C ILE A 226 42.93 -3.40 -2.91
N HIS A 227 43.26 -2.11 -3.05
CA HIS A 227 42.34 -1.07 -2.60
C HIS A 227 40.99 -1.20 -3.33
N PRO A 228 39.84 -1.30 -2.64
CA PRO A 228 38.55 -1.54 -3.27
C PRO A 228 38.21 -0.53 -4.35
N ALA A 229 38.55 0.75 -4.17
CA ALA A 229 38.37 1.77 -5.21
C ALA A 229 39.18 1.48 -6.49
N ILE A 230 40.39 0.92 -6.43
CA ILE A 230 41.17 0.57 -7.63
C ILE A 230 40.55 -0.62 -8.37
N LEU A 231 40.16 -1.66 -7.64
CA LEU A 231 39.52 -2.83 -8.23
C LEU A 231 38.14 -2.48 -8.80
N ASP A 232 37.35 -1.68 -8.08
CA ASP A 232 36.08 -1.15 -8.57
C ASP A 232 36.29 -0.21 -9.77
N GLY A 233 37.38 0.58 -9.78
CA GLY A 233 37.80 1.36 -10.95
C GLY A 233 37.99 0.52 -12.21
N LEU A 234 38.55 -0.70 -12.07
CA LEU A 234 38.65 -1.64 -13.19
C LEU A 234 37.26 -2.13 -13.65
N PHE A 235 36.31 -2.32 -12.73
CA PHE A 235 34.92 -2.65 -13.04
C PHE A 235 34.15 -1.46 -13.65
N GLN A 236 34.49 -0.23 -13.27
CA GLN A 236 33.97 1.00 -13.89
C GLN A 236 34.47 1.13 -15.33
N VAL A 237 35.72 0.78 -15.61
CA VAL A 237 36.25 0.70 -16.98
C VAL A 237 35.49 -0.35 -17.79
N ALA A 238 35.18 -1.50 -17.20
CA ALA A 238 34.29 -2.48 -17.82
C ALA A 238 32.89 -1.90 -18.08
N GLY A 239 32.29 -1.23 -17.11
CA GLY A 239 31.01 -0.52 -17.26
C GLY A 239 31.03 0.45 -18.44
N SER A 240 32.11 1.23 -18.60
CA SER A 240 32.28 2.14 -19.73
C SER A 240 32.27 1.43 -21.09
N LEU A 241 32.82 0.20 -21.18
CA LEU A 241 32.83 -0.61 -22.39
C LEU A 241 31.43 -1.19 -22.69
N LEU A 242 30.71 -1.60 -21.64
CA LEU A 242 29.35 -2.16 -21.72
C LEU A 242 28.27 -1.13 -22.07
N LEU A 243 28.51 0.15 -21.82
CA LEU A 243 27.67 1.25 -22.30
C LEU A 243 27.88 1.43 -23.81
N THR A 244 27.08 0.72 -24.62
CA THR A 244 26.90 0.97 -26.05
C THR A 244 25.68 1.89 -26.27
N ALA A 245 25.55 2.51 -27.45
CA ALA A 245 24.56 3.57 -27.76
C ALA A 245 23.07 3.23 -27.53
N GLU A 246 22.73 1.98 -27.22
CA GLU A 246 21.40 1.59 -26.73
C GLU A 246 21.24 1.99 -25.25
N LYS A 247 20.34 2.94 -24.98
CA LYS A 247 20.04 3.38 -23.61
C LYS A 247 19.56 2.20 -22.76
N ALA A 248 20.29 1.88 -21.70
CA ALA A 248 19.78 1.00 -20.65
C ALA A 248 18.43 1.55 -20.12
N PRO A 249 17.44 0.69 -19.81
CA PRO A 249 16.17 1.12 -19.24
C PRO A 249 16.36 2.04 -18.01
N ALA A 250 15.56 3.09 -17.88
CA ALA A 250 15.64 4.02 -16.76
C ALA A 250 15.49 3.29 -15.40
N GLY A 251 16.38 3.58 -14.45
CA GLY A 251 16.39 2.93 -13.13
C GLY A 251 16.96 1.50 -13.12
N SER A 252 17.69 1.13 -14.18
CA SER A 252 18.43 -0.12 -14.23
C SER A 252 19.92 0.15 -14.40
N VAL A 253 20.73 -0.66 -13.74
CA VAL A 253 22.17 -0.45 -13.65
C VAL A 253 22.87 -1.79 -13.81
N TYR A 254 23.90 -1.84 -14.64
CA TYR A 254 24.74 -3.03 -14.71
C TYR A 254 25.51 -3.14 -13.41
N VAL A 255 25.49 -4.31 -12.77
CA VAL A 255 26.38 -4.56 -11.64
C VAL A 255 27.14 -5.87 -11.85
N PRO A 256 28.39 -5.95 -11.34
CA PRO A 256 29.09 -7.22 -11.24
C PRO A 256 28.31 -8.20 -10.38
N ILE A 257 27.95 -9.36 -10.94
CA ILE A 257 27.28 -10.45 -10.21
C ILE A 257 28.20 -11.65 -9.98
N GLY A 258 29.35 -11.70 -10.66
CA GLY A 258 30.31 -12.77 -10.45
C GLY A 258 31.54 -12.69 -11.35
N VAL A 259 32.49 -13.58 -11.07
CA VAL A 259 33.75 -13.74 -11.79
C VAL A 259 34.03 -15.24 -11.93
N ASP A 260 34.31 -15.69 -13.15
CA ASP A 260 34.64 -17.10 -13.40
C ASP A 260 36.01 -17.46 -12.81
N GLU A 261 37.03 -16.63 -13.05
CA GLU A 261 38.37 -16.82 -12.48
C GLU A 261 39.06 -15.48 -12.18
N LEU A 262 39.70 -15.38 -11.01
CA LEU A 262 40.54 -14.26 -10.63
C LEU A 262 41.88 -14.77 -10.10
N ALA A 263 42.98 -14.27 -10.65
CA ALA A 263 44.33 -14.56 -10.18
C ALA A 263 45.00 -13.27 -9.70
N PHE A 264 45.37 -13.24 -8.42
CA PHE A 264 46.09 -12.14 -7.80
C PHE A 264 47.57 -12.49 -7.59
N ILE A 265 48.46 -11.60 -8.06
CA ILE A 265 49.90 -11.75 -7.96
C ILE A 265 50.43 -10.68 -6.99
N PRO A 266 50.88 -11.05 -5.79
CA PRO A 266 51.38 -10.08 -4.82
C PRO A 266 52.62 -9.36 -5.35
N SER A 267 52.65 -8.03 -5.21
CA SER A 267 53.82 -7.18 -5.47
C SER A 267 54.17 -6.38 -4.22
N THR A 268 55.46 -6.12 -4.01
CA THR A 268 56.01 -5.54 -2.75
C THR A 268 55.92 -4.02 -2.66
N SER A 269 55.33 -3.33 -3.64
CA SER A 269 55.18 -1.88 -3.65
C SER A 269 53.71 -1.49 -3.75
N LYS A 270 53.18 -0.83 -2.70
CA LYS A 270 51.89 -0.13 -2.74
C LYS A 270 52.04 1.03 -3.73
N ARG A 271 51.37 0.98 -4.89
CA ARG A 271 51.54 1.97 -5.96
C ARG A 271 50.27 2.76 -6.14
N ASP A 272 50.42 4.08 -6.24
CA ASP A 272 49.32 5.02 -6.43
C ASP A 272 48.76 4.98 -7.84
N ILE A 273 49.49 4.41 -8.80
CA ILE A 273 49.14 4.35 -10.22
C ILE A 273 49.22 2.90 -10.72
N VAL A 274 48.15 2.45 -11.35
CA VAL A 274 48.04 1.15 -12.04
C VAL A 274 47.31 1.32 -13.36
N TRP A 275 47.48 0.36 -14.27
CA TRP A 275 46.84 0.38 -15.58
C TRP A 275 45.85 -0.76 -15.71
N GLY A 276 44.62 -0.46 -16.12
CA GLY A 276 43.55 -1.43 -16.33
C GLY A 276 43.29 -1.65 -17.82
N ARG A 277 43.17 -2.90 -18.25
CA ARG A 277 42.74 -3.30 -19.60
C ARG A 277 41.49 -4.15 -19.49
N VAL A 278 40.46 -3.85 -20.27
CA VAL A 278 39.22 -4.62 -20.34
C VAL A 278 38.93 -4.99 -21.79
N THR A 279 38.61 -6.25 -22.05
CA THR A 279 38.21 -6.77 -23.37
C THR A 279 36.92 -7.56 -23.24
N PHE A 280 36.05 -7.54 -24.25
CA PHE A 280 34.94 -8.50 -24.29
C PHE A 280 35.48 -9.94 -24.30
N ALA A 281 34.80 -10.84 -23.59
CA ALA A 281 35.03 -12.27 -23.76
C ALA A 281 34.49 -12.74 -25.12
N GLU A 282 35.04 -13.82 -25.67
CA GLU A 282 34.48 -14.47 -26.86
C GLU A 282 33.00 -14.83 -26.63
N ALA A 283 32.20 -14.85 -27.70
CA ALA A 283 30.74 -14.94 -27.62
C ALA A 283 30.26 -16.14 -26.78
N ASP A 284 29.83 -15.87 -25.55
CA ASP A 284 29.17 -16.85 -24.68
C ASP A 284 27.65 -16.83 -24.98
N ASP A 285 27.19 -17.81 -25.77
CA ASP A 285 25.78 -17.98 -26.12
C ASP A 285 24.88 -18.28 -24.90
N GLU A 286 25.46 -18.71 -23.78
CA GLU A 286 24.75 -18.91 -22.52
C GLU A 286 24.57 -17.58 -21.77
N ALA A 287 25.60 -16.73 -21.74
CA ALA A 287 25.51 -15.37 -21.21
C ALA A 287 24.51 -14.51 -21.99
N LYS A 288 24.47 -14.62 -23.33
CA LYS A 288 23.46 -13.95 -24.17
C LYS A 288 22.03 -14.36 -23.80
N ARG A 289 21.79 -15.66 -23.54
CA ARG A 289 20.47 -16.17 -23.09
C ARG A 289 20.06 -15.62 -21.73
N ARG A 290 21.03 -15.40 -20.83
CA ARG A 290 20.80 -14.84 -19.48
C ARG A 290 20.84 -13.31 -19.41
N GLN A 291 20.93 -12.62 -20.56
CA GLN A 291 21.11 -11.16 -20.65
C GLN A 291 22.32 -10.66 -19.85
N GLU A 292 23.37 -11.47 -19.76
CA GLU A 292 24.63 -11.13 -19.11
C GLU A 292 25.63 -10.57 -20.12
N ARG A 293 26.50 -9.68 -19.65
CA ARG A 293 27.67 -9.22 -20.38
C ARG A 293 28.92 -9.72 -19.68
N VAL A 294 29.84 -10.29 -20.46
CA VAL A 294 31.04 -10.95 -19.94
C VAL A 294 32.28 -10.26 -20.51
N VAL A 295 33.18 -9.84 -19.62
CA VAL A 295 34.43 -9.19 -20.00
C VAL A 295 35.61 -9.82 -19.26
N ASN A 296 36.81 -9.67 -19.82
CA ASN A 296 38.06 -10.02 -19.16
C ASN A 296 38.78 -8.73 -18.77
N CYS A 297 39.31 -8.67 -17.55
CA CYS A 297 40.01 -7.51 -17.03
C CYS A 297 41.43 -7.88 -16.59
N THR A 298 42.41 -7.03 -16.91
CA THR A 298 43.81 -7.20 -16.48
C THR A 298 44.31 -5.90 -15.86
N LEU A 299 44.97 -6.00 -14.70
CA LEU A 299 45.59 -4.87 -14.02
C LEU A 299 47.11 -5.00 -14.08
N TYR A 300 47.80 -3.93 -14.47
CA TYR A 300 49.25 -3.85 -14.58
C TYR A 300 49.81 -2.81 -13.59
N ASP A 301 51.01 -3.06 -13.08
CA ASP A 301 51.80 -2.03 -12.41
C ASP A 301 52.44 -1.08 -13.43
N GLU A 302 53.02 0.04 -12.97
CA GLU A 302 53.74 0.99 -13.84
C GLU A 302 54.90 0.37 -14.64
N GLY A 303 55.44 -0.76 -14.17
CA GLY A 303 56.52 -1.50 -14.83
C GLY A 303 56.02 -2.55 -15.83
N GLY A 304 54.71 -2.63 -16.06
CA GLY A 304 54.08 -3.58 -16.97
C GLY A 304 53.94 -5.00 -16.43
N ARG A 305 54.13 -5.23 -15.13
CA ARG A 305 53.85 -6.51 -14.50
C ARG A 305 52.36 -6.65 -14.22
N VAL A 306 51.78 -7.79 -14.55
CA VAL A 306 50.38 -8.11 -14.22
C VAL A 306 50.24 -8.31 -12.70
N LEU A 307 49.34 -7.54 -12.09
CA LEU A 307 48.97 -7.59 -10.68
C LEU A 307 47.72 -8.45 -10.44
N LEU A 308 46.75 -8.34 -11.35
CA LEU A 308 45.46 -9.00 -11.26
C LEU A 308 45.01 -9.39 -12.66
N TYR A 309 44.50 -10.61 -12.80
CA TYR A 309 43.78 -11.06 -13.98
C TYR A 309 42.41 -11.56 -13.57
N VAL A 310 41.36 -11.05 -14.22
CA VAL A 310 39.95 -11.40 -14.02
C VAL A 310 39.42 -11.93 -15.34
N SER A 311 39.12 -13.22 -15.40
CA SER A 311 38.46 -13.87 -16.52
C SER A 311 36.97 -13.98 -16.24
N GLY A 312 36.14 -13.64 -17.22
CA GLY A 312 34.71 -13.84 -17.12
C GLY A 312 34.03 -13.00 -16.04
N LEU A 313 34.32 -11.70 -15.98
CA LEU A 313 33.55 -10.77 -15.15
C LEU A 313 32.14 -10.66 -15.72
N ARG A 314 31.16 -11.23 -15.01
CA ARG A 314 29.75 -11.25 -15.40
C ARG A 314 29.05 -10.04 -14.83
N SER A 315 28.47 -9.23 -15.70
CA SER A 315 27.62 -8.10 -15.34
C SER A 315 26.20 -8.36 -15.82
N ARG A 316 25.23 -8.07 -14.94
CA ARG A 316 23.80 -8.16 -15.26
C ARG A 316 23.14 -6.82 -14.99
N LEU A 317 22.17 -6.50 -15.82
CA LEU A 317 21.30 -5.34 -15.60
C LEU A 317 20.38 -5.61 -14.41
N LEU A 318 20.56 -4.88 -13.30
CA LEU A 318 19.67 -4.95 -12.14
C LEU A 318 18.75 -3.73 -12.06
N ARG A 319 17.50 -3.96 -11.68
CA ARG A 319 16.52 -2.91 -11.36
C ARG A 319 16.61 -2.56 -9.88
N THR A 320 16.38 -1.30 -9.52
CA THR A 320 16.45 -0.80 -8.14
C THR A 320 15.60 -1.59 -7.14
N GLU A 321 14.48 -2.14 -7.56
CA GLU A 321 13.58 -2.94 -6.70
C GLU A 321 14.27 -4.19 -6.11
N VAL A 322 15.16 -4.82 -6.89
CA VAL A 322 15.91 -6.02 -6.47
C VAL A 322 17.00 -5.65 -5.45
N LEU A 323 17.61 -4.48 -5.62
CA LEU A 323 18.60 -3.94 -4.68
C LEU A 323 17.98 -3.59 -3.32
N LEU A 324 16.73 -3.11 -3.31
CA LEU A 324 15.99 -2.78 -2.08
C LEU A 324 15.41 -4.01 -1.36
N SER A 325 15.00 -5.05 -2.10
CA SER A 325 14.45 -6.26 -1.50
C SER A 325 15.48 -7.15 -0.78
N GLY A 326 16.77 -7.01 -1.11
CA GLY A 326 17.83 -7.88 -0.60
C GLY A 326 18.51 -7.43 0.69
N THR A 327 18.18 -6.24 1.22
CA THR A 327 18.86 -5.66 2.38
C THR A 327 17.92 -5.66 3.58
N GLY A 328 18.24 -6.41 4.64
CA GLY A 328 17.43 -6.49 5.87
C GLY A 328 17.06 -5.13 6.46
N ALA A 329 17.91 -4.10 6.28
CA ALA A 329 17.63 -2.74 6.75
C ALA A 329 16.55 -1.98 5.93
N ALA A 330 16.45 -2.21 4.61
CA ALA A 330 15.36 -1.64 3.80
C ALA A 330 14.07 -2.48 3.91
N ALA A 331 14.21 -3.78 4.21
CA ALA A 331 13.08 -4.62 4.57
C ALA A 331 12.46 -4.21 5.92
N GLU A 332 13.23 -3.63 6.84
CA GLU A 332 12.71 -3.00 8.07
C GLU A 332 12.10 -1.62 7.77
N SER A 333 12.76 -0.77 6.98
CA SER A 333 12.27 0.59 6.67
C SER A 333 11.02 0.63 5.79
N ASN A 334 10.76 -0.41 4.98
CA ASN A 334 9.58 -0.47 4.11
C ASN A 334 8.37 -1.12 4.79
N LYS A 335 8.47 -1.54 6.06
CA LYS A 335 7.40 -2.23 6.80
C LYS A 335 6.71 -1.35 7.83
N LEU A 336 7.47 -0.52 8.55
CA LEU A 336 6.95 0.29 9.64
C LEU A 336 6.94 1.77 9.28
N TRP A 337 5.79 2.41 9.45
CA TRP A 337 5.55 3.78 9.03
C TRP A 337 4.81 4.58 10.10
N SER A 338 5.04 5.88 10.13
CA SER A 338 4.26 6.85 10.89
C SER A 338 3.88 8.02 9.98
N VAL A 339 2.97 8.87 10.46
CA VAL A 339 2.56 10.08 9.75
C VAL A 339 3.12 11.29 10.48
N GLU A 340 3.99 12.03 9.81
CA GLU A 340 4.54 13.29 10.30
C GLU A 340 3.77 14.46 9.70
N TRP A 341 3.37 15.43 10.51
CA TRP A 341 2.73 16.66 10.02
C TRP A 341 3.75 17.79 9.94
N ARG A 342 4.01 18.26 8.72
CA ARG A 342 5.02 19.28 8.44
C ARG A 342 4.35 20.59 8.08
N ALA A 343 4.94 21.70 8.57
CA ALA A 343 4.51 23.03 8.18
C ALA A 343 4.66 23.22 6.67
N SER A 344 3.60 23.72 6.04
CA SER A 344 3.63 24.10 4.63
C SER A 344 4.62 25.25 4.44
N HIS A 345 5.60 25.10 3.54
CA HIS A 345 6.54 26.18 3.16
C HIS A 345 5.87 27.33 2.37
N GLN A 346 4.57 27.27 2.15
CA GLN A 346 3.82 28.34 1.51
C GLN A 346 3.66 29.50 2.50
N GLN A 347 3.79 30.73 2.02
CA GLN A 347 3.69 31.93 2.85
C GLN A 347 2.49 31.86 3.81
N PRO A 348 2.63 32.36 5.06
CA PRO A 348 1.54 32.41 6.02
C PRO A 348 0.32 33.02 5.33
N VAL A 349 -0.87 32.53 5.70
CA VAL A 349 -2.17 33.04 5.25
C VAL A 349 -2.14 34.56 5.37
N ALA A 350 -1.80 35.25 4.27
CA ALA A 350 -1.76 36.68 4.27
C ALA A 350 -3.20 37.13 4.40
N HIS A 351 -3.44 38.11 5.27
CA HIS A 351 -4.69 38.86 5.37
C HIS A 351 -4.92 39.62 4.04
N HIS A 352 -5.12 38.92 2.93
CA HIS A 352 -5.41 39.54 1.65
C HIS A 352 -6.88 39.95 1.66
N GLU A 353 -7.09 41.25 1.83
CA GLU A 353 -8.34 42.00 1.62
C GLU A 353 -8.76 42.04 0.13
N GLU A 354 -8.26 41.16 -0.73
CA GLU A 354 -8.68 41.16 -2.13
C GLU A 354 -10.08 40.54 -2.28
N PRO A 355 -11.05 41.26 -2.88
CA PRO A 355 -12.41 40.75 -3.03
C PRO A 355 -12.41 39.52 -3.93
N VAL A 356 -12.97 38.43 -3.41
CA VAL A 356 -13.27 37.21 -4.16
C VAL A 356 -14.22 37.54 -5.31
N ASP A 357 -13.98 36.94 -6.48
CA ASP A 357 -14.84 37.01 -7.65
C ASP A 357 -16.32 36.89 -7.26
N HIS A 358 -17.11 37.90 -7.62
CA HIS A 358 -18.41 38.19 -7.00
C HIS A 358 -19.55 37.29 -7.47
N SER A 359 -19.29 36.22 -8.25
CA SER A 359 -20.31 35.28 -8.72
C SER A 359 -19.90 33.82 -8.54
N THR A 360 -19.73 33.38 -7.29
CA THR A 360 -19.51 31.95 -6.96
C THR A 360 -20.70 31.34 -6.22
N ASN A 361 -21.06 30.11 -6.59
CA ASN A 361 -22.12 29.31 -5.96
C ASN A 361 -21.51 28.26 -5.02
N TRP A 362 -21.91 28.26 -3.75
CA TRP A 362 -21.44 27.34 -2.72
C TRP A 362 -22.58 26.55 -2.07
N LEU A 363 -22.40 25.24 -1.99
CA LEU A 363 -23.31 24.35 -1.25
C LEU A 363 -22.68 24.01 0.10
N ILE A 364 -23.33 24.39 1.20
CA ILE A 364 -22.86 24.12 2.56
C ILE A 364 -23.77 23.08 3.20
N ALA A 365 -23.25 21.87 3.38
CA ALA A 365 -23.97 20.72 3.95
C ALA A 365 -23.63 20.47 5.42
N GLY A 366 -24.52 19.78 6.13
CA GLY A 366 -24.34 19.41 7.55
C GLY A 366 -24.44 20.58 8.52
N VAL A 367 -25.22 21.61 8.19
CA VAL A 367 -25.26 22.88 8.95
C VAL A 367 -26.12 22.72 10.20
N HIS A 368 -25.49 22.40 11.32
CA HIS A 368 -26.20 22.26 12.60
C HIS A 368 -26.79 23.61 13.08
N PRO A 369 -28.00 23.63 13.68
CA PRO A 369 -28.62 24.86 14.19
C PRO A 369 -27.73 25.67 15.16
N ALA A 370 -26.85 24.98 15.91
CA ALA A 370 -25.92 25.63 16.84
C ALA A 370 -24.87 26.55 16.18
N VAL A 371 -24.58 26.37 14.89
CA VAL A 371 -23.58 27.16 14.15
C VAL A 371 -24.16 27.93 12.97
N GLN A 372 -25.44 27.71 12.64
CA GLN A 372 -26.09 28.27 11.46
C GLN A 372 -26.01 29.81 11.40
N SER A 373 -26.47 30.51 12.44
CA SER A 373 -26.48 31.99 12.43
C SER A 373 -25.08 32.59 12.33
N GLN A 374 -24.08 31.94 12.94
CA GLN A 374 -22.68 32.35 12.85
C GLN A 374 -22.12 32.18 11.43
N LEU A 375 -22.48 31.08 10.76
CA LEU A 375 -22.10 30.84 9.36
C LEU A 375 -22.77 31.84 8.43
N GLU A 376 -24.08 32.06 8.55
CA GLU A 376 -24.81 33.05 7.75
C GLU A 376 -24.20 34.46 7.88
N GLU A 377 -23.89 34.90 9.10
CA GLU A 377 -23.24 36.18 9.35
C GLU A 377 -21.82 36.22 8.75
N PHE A 378 -21.05 35.14 8.87
CA PHE A 378 -19.72 35.02 8.30
C PHE A 378 -19.74 35.15 6.78
N PHE A 379 -20.61 34.40 6.10
CA PHE A 379 -20.74 34.41 4.65
C PHE A 379 -21.24 35.78 4.13
N LEU A 380 -22.21 36.38 4.81
CA LEU A 380 -22.72 37.71 4.45
C LEU A 380 -21.63 38.78 4.53
N LYS A 381 -20.74 38.71 5.53
CA LYS A 381 -19.65 39.67 5.72
C LYS A 381 -18.45 39.44 4.79
N THR A 382 -18.09 38.17 4.60
CA THR A 382 -16.83 37.80 3.95
C THR A 382 -17.00 37.60 2.44
N MET A 383 -18.19 37.19 1.99
CA MET A 383 -18.50 36.91 0.59
C MET A 383 -19.88 37.46 0.19
N PRO A 384 -20.10 38.79 0.23
CA PRO A 384 -21.42 39.41 0.00
C PRO A 384 -22.00 39.21 -1.42
N GLY A 385 -21.21 38.73 -2.39
CA GLY A 385 -21.66 38.39 -3.75
C GLY A 385 -21.86 36.89 -4.01
N ALA A 386 -21.45 36.00 -3.08
CA ALA A 386 -21.58 34.56 -3.28
C ALA A 386 -23.01 34.08 -3.03
N LYS A 387 -23.52 33.18 -3.88
CA LYS A 387 -24.76 32.45 -3.60
C LYS A 387 -24.43 31.26 -2.72
N VAL A 388 -24.89 31.29 -1.47
CA VAL A 388 -24.65 30.22 -0.49
C VAL A 388 -25.96 29.52 -0.18
N VAL A 389 -26.00 28.20 -0.36
CA VAL A 389 -27.17 27.37 -0.02
C VAL A 389 -26.79 26.45 1.14
N PHE A 390 -27.52 26.57 2.25
CA PHE A 390 -27.31 25.77 3.45
C PHE A 390 -28.26 24.57 3.47
N CYS A 391 -27.70 23.38 3.74
CA CYS A 391 -28.45 22.16 4.00
C CYS A 391 -28.27 21.77 5.47
N ALA A 392 -29.39 21.52 6.14
CA ALA A 392 -29.39 20.97 7.50
C ALA A 392 -28.74 19.56 7.52
N PRO A 393 -28.30 19.05 8.69
CA PRO A 393 -27.91 17.66 8.83
C PRO A 393 -29.11 16.73 8.61
N SER A 394 -28.84 15.51 8.16
CA SER A 394 -29.86 14.46 7.98
C SER A 394 -30.90 14.77 6.90
N VAL A 395 -30.57 15.63 5.95
CA VAL A 395 -31.38 15.88 4.75
C VAL A 395 -31.39 14.62 3.88
N VAL A 396 -32.54 14.28 3.28
CA VAL A 396 -32.66 13.07 2.45
C VAL A 396 -31.81 13.23 1.18
N ALA A 397 -31.18 12.15 0.72
CA ALA A 397 -30.35 12.15 -0.49
C ALA A 397 -31.04 12.81 -1.71
N THR A 398 -32.36 12.63 -1.84
CA THR A 398 -33.19 13.24 -2.88
C THR A 398 -33.17 14.77 -2.85
N ASP A 399 -33.18 15.39 -1.68
CA ASP A 399 -33.16 16.84 -1.53
C ASP A 399 -31.81 17.43 -1.93
N VAL A 400 -30.71 16.79 -1.48
CA VAL A 400 -29.34 17.17 -1.88
C VAL A 400 -29.18 17.02 -3.39
N ARG A 401 -29.66 15.91 -3.97
CA ARG A 401 -29.65 15.68 -5.41
C ARG A 401 -30.39 16.78 -6.18
N ARG A 402 -31.58 17.16 -5.70
CA ARG A 402 -32.35 18.26 -6.29
C ARG A 402 -31.55 19.57 -6.29
N LEU A 403 -30.85 19.88 -5.20
CA LEU A 403 -30.01 21.08 -5.11
C LEU A 403 -28.80 21.01 -6.06
N LEU A 404 -28.14 19.85 -6.15
CA LEU A 404 -27.02 19.62 -7.06
C LEU A 404 -27.41 19.83 -8.54
N GLN A 405 -28.66 19.54 -8.91
CA GLN A 405 -29.18 19.70 -10.28
C GLN A 405 -29.59 21.14 -10.63
N GLN A 406 -29.87 22.00 -9.65
CA GLN A 406 -30.43 23.34 -9.88
C GLN A 406 -29.40 24.37 -10.36
N GLU A 407 -28.14 24.20 -9.98
CA GLU A 407 -27.10 25.22 -10.16
C GLU A 407 -25.77 24.58 -10.52
N ALA A 408 -24.88 25.35 -11.16
CA ALA A 408 -23.47 24.99 -11.25
C ALA A 408 -22.76 25.44 -9.97
N TRP A 409 -22.14 24.50 -9.25
CA TRP A 409 -21.46 24.77 -7.98
C TRP A 409 -19.96 24.96 -8.20
N ASN A 410 -19.37 25.96 -7.54
CA ASN A 410 -17.91 26.14 -7.50
C ASN A 410 -17.26 25.26 -6.44
N GLY A 411 -17.97 25.00 -5.35
CA GLY A 411 -17.49 24.14 -4.27
C GLY A 411 -18.61 23.65 -3.37
N ILE A 412 -18.37 22.49 -2.75
CA ILE A 412 -19.27 21.85 -1.79
C ILE A 412 -18.51 21.70 -0.48
N ILE A 413 -19.07 22.17 0.62
CA ILE A 413 -18.44 22.12 1.94
C ILE A 413 -19.37 21.38 2.90
N HIS A 414 -18.88 20.32 3.51
CA HIS A 414 -19.53 19.69 4.66
C HIS A 414 -18.92 20.24 5.95
N ILE A 415 -19.76 20.86 6.79
CA ILE A 415 -19.33 21.56 8.00
C ILE A 415 -19.88 20.95 9.29
N GLY A 416 -20.54 19.79 9.22
CA GLY A 416 -21.13 19.15 10.40
C GLY A 416 -20.11 18.78 11.48
N GLY A 417 -18.85 18.53 11.09
CA GLY A 417 -17.77 18.15 12.00
C GLY A 417 -17.19 19.30 12.84
N VAL A 418 -17.66 20.55 12.70
CA VAL A 418 -17.11 21.71 13.44
C VAL A 418 -17.81 22.00 14.78
N THR A 419 -18.81 21.20 15.13
CA THR A 419 -19.53 21.29 16.40
C THR A 419 -19.57 19.95 17.10
N ALA A 420 -19.21 19.91 18.39
CA ALA A 420 -19.31 18.69 19.19
C ALA A 420 -20.76 18.33 19.59
N SER A 421 -21.76 19.12 19.19
CA SER A 421 -23.17 18.84 19.47
C SER A 421 -23.76 17.70 18.64
N ILE A 422 -23.11 17.32 17.54
CA ILE A 422 -23.50 16.19 16.68
C ILE A 422 -22.69 14.97 17.11
N SER A 423 -23.30 13.78 17.09
CA SER A 423 -22.55 12.54 17.34
C SER A 423 -21.68 12.14 16.13
N GLU A 424 -20.62 11.37 16.37
CA GLU A 424 -19.76 10.86 15.29
C GLU A 424 -20.56 10.07 14.23
N MET A 425 -21.53 9.28 14.66
CA MET A 425 -22.38 8.48 13.77
C MET A 425 -23.32 9.33 12.90
N GLU A 426 -23.93 10.38 13.47
CA GLU A 426 -24.77 11.31 12.71
C GLU A 426 -23.94 12.08 11.68
N CYS A 427 -22.75 12.56 12.08
CA CYS A 427 -21.84 13.27 11.18
C CYS A 427 -21.39 12.39 10.00
N LEU A 428 -20.97 11.15 10.27
CA LEU A 428 -20.57 10.18 9.24
C LEU A 428 -21.75 9.83 8.31
N SER A 429 -22.94 9.65 8.85
CA SER A 429 -24.14 9.35 8.06
C SER A 429 -24.51 10.51 7.13
N ASP A 430 -24.39 11.75 7.61
CA ASP A 430 -24.67 12.94 6.82
C ASP A 430 -23.68 13.12 5.65
N VAL A 431 -22.38 12.87 5.89
CA VAL A 431 -21.38 12.84 4.81
C VAL A 431 -21.67 11.73 3.81
N LEU A 432 -22.07 10.56 4.29
CA LEU A 432 -22.41 9.44 3.41
C LEU A 432 -23.56 9.81 2.47
N VAL A 433 -24.62 10.43 3.00
CA VAL A 433 -25.77 10.91 2.20
C VAL A 433 -25.33 11.96 1.17
N LEU A 434 -24.45 12.88 1.54
CA LEU A 434 -23.88 13.86 0.60
C LEU A 434 -23.13 13.17 -0.54
N LEU A 435 -22.23 12.24 -0.22
CA LEU A 435 -21.43 11.52 -1.21
C LEU A 435 -22.31 10.67 -2.14
N GLN A 436 -23.32 9.98 -1.61
CA GLN A 436 -24.31 9.24 -2.39
C GLN A 436 -25.05 10.14 -3.37
N ALA A 437 -25.50 11.32 -2.91
CA ALA A 437 -26.18 12.28 -3.78
C ALA A 437 -25.26 12.80 -4.91
N VAL A 438 -23.97 13.03 -4.65
CA VAL A 438 -22.99 13.41 -5.68
C VAL A 438 -22.77 12.27 -6.68
N ILE A 439 -22.70 11.02 -6.21
CA ILE A 439 -22.57 9.83 -7.05
C ILE A 439 -23.76 9.72 -8.01
N ASP A 440 -24.99 9.83 -7.49
CA ASP A 440 -26.21 9.75 -8.29
C ASP A 440 -26.36 10.92 -9.25
N TRP A 441 -25.90 12.12 -8.86
CA TRP A 441 -25.89 13.29 -9.72
C TRP A 441 -24.98 13.07 -10.94
N GLN A 442 -23.78 12.52 -10.73
CA GLN A 442 -22.84 12.24 -11.83
C GLN A 442 -23.26 11.07 -12.72
N ALA A 443 -23.98 10.08 -12.20
CA ALA A 443 -24.44 8.93 -12.97
C ALA A 443 -25.51 9.29 -14.03
N ASN A 444 -26.27 10.37 -13.81
CA ASN A 444 -27.39 10.78 -14.66
C ASN A 444 -27.00 11.78 -15.76
N GLU A 445 -25.73 12.20 -15.87
CA GLU A 445 -25.29 13.14 -16.89
C GLU A 445 -24.65 12.42 -18.10
N SER A 446 -25.12 12.74 -19.31
CA SER A 446 -24.66 12.15 -20.57
C SER A 446 -23.22 12.54 -20.95
N SER A 447 -22.61 13.49 -20.24
CA SER A 447 -21.22 13.91 -20.41
C SER A 447 -20.66 14.38 -19.06
N PRO A 448 -19.45 13.92 -18.65
CA PRO A 448 -18.93 14.21 -17.32
C PRO A 448 -18.56 15.69 -17.18
N ARG A 449 -19.33 16.46 -16.41
CA ARG A 449 -18.96 17.82 -16.00
C ARG A 449 -17.70 17.80 -15.12
N PRO A 450 -16.90 18.89 -15.10
CA PRO A 450 -15.84 19.05 -14.10
C PRO A 450 -16.45 19.01 -12.69
N LEU A 451 -15.82 18.26 -11.79
CA LEU A 451 -16.31 18.10 -10.42
C LEU A 451 -15.97 19.35 -9.61
N PRO A 452 -16.94 19.92 -8.87
CA PRO A 452 -16.63 20.95 -7.89
C PRO A 452 -15.69 20.40 -6.81
N ALA A 453 -14.83 21.26 -6.27
CA ALA A 453 -14.02 20.88 -5.12
C ALA A 453 -14.92 20.62 -3.90
N MET A 454 -14.72 19.48 -3.24
CA MET A 454 -15.48 19.04 -2.08
C MET A 454 -14.61 19.08 -0.83
N PHE A 455 -15.11 19.65 0.25
CA PHE A 455 -14.35 19.85 1.50
C PHE A 455 -15.11 19.26 2.68
N LEU A 456 -14.46 18.36 3.42
CA LEU A 456 -14.97 17.81 4.68
C LEU A 456 -14.22 18.46 5.83
N VAL A 457 -14.93 19.21 6.68
CA VAL A 457 -14.32 20.01 7.75
C VAL A 457 -14.64 19.44 9.12
N THR A 458 -13.60 19.27 9.93
CA THR A 458 -13.69 18.82 11.33
C THR A 458 -12.99 19.78 12.27
N ARG A 459 -13.46 19.83 13.53
CA ARG A 459 -12.81 20.56 14.62
C ARG A 459 -12.50 19.59 15.75
N GLY A 460 -11.22 19.43 16.07
CA GLY A 460 -10.75 18.54 17.13
C GLY A 460 -10.86 17.06 16.81
N ALA A 461 -10.80 16.65 15.54
CA ALA A 461 -10.85 15.24 15.15
C ALA A 461 -9.54 14.47 15.39
N CYS A 462 -8.45 15.20 15.62
CA CYS A 462 -7.14 14.65 15.96
C CYS A 462 -6.50 15.54 17.02
N CYS A 463 -6.00 14.93 18.08
CA CYS A 463 -5.03 15.53 18.99
C CYS A 463 -3.65 15.14 18.49
N GLU A 464 -2.67 16.01 18.54
CA GLU A 464 -1.27 15.57 18.41
C GLU A 464 -0.48 16.02 19.62
N ALA A 465 0.35 15.11 20.13
CA ALA A 465 1.27 15.41 21.20
C ALA A 465 2.43 16.24 20.62
N THR A 466 2.37 17.55 20.79
CA THR A 466 3.57 18.40 20.72
C THR A 466 3.77 19.06 22.07
N GLU A 467 5.01 19.34 22.46
CA GLU A 467 5.36 19.84 23.79
C GLU A 467 4.71 21.20 24.16
N ASN A 468 3.98 21.86 23.24
CA ASN A 468 3.54 23.25 23.37
C ASN A 468 2.02 23.54 23.28
N SER A 469 1.11 22.57 23.06
CA SER A 469 -0.34 22.87 22.92
C SER A 469 -1.20 22.53 24.15
N GLY A 470 -1.18 23.40 25.16
CA GLY A 470 -1.86 23.19 26.46
C GLY A 470 -3.37 22.89 26.44
N LEU A 471 -4.12 23.25 25.38
CA LEU A 471 -5.56 22.99 25.24
C LEU A 471 -5.88 21.64 24.57
N SER A 472 -4.98 21.10 23.71
CA SER A 472 -5.21 19.84 22.99
C SER A 472 -5.19 18.62 23.91
N HIS A 473 -4.65 18.74 25.12
CA HIS A 473 -4.56 17.64 26.07
C HIS A 473 -5.87 17.37 26.83
N SER A 474 -6.84 18.30 26.83
CA SER A 474 -8.06 18.22 27.64
C SER A 474 -9.33 17.80 26.89
N LEU A 475 -9.40 17.98 25.57
CA LEU A 475 -10.59 17.68 24.79
C LEU A 475 -10.48 16.31 24.12
N ALA A 476 -11.49 15.45 24.33
CA ALA A 476 -11.59 14.19 23.62
C ALA A 476 -11.83 14.44 22.11
N PRO A 477 -11.17 13.70 21.21
CA PRO A 477 -11.36 13.89 19.78
C PRO A 477 -12.79 13.54 19.36
N VAL A 478 -13.34 14.35 18.44
CA VAL A 478 -14.71 14.19 17.91
C VAL A 478 -14.68 14.09 16.39
N HIS A 479 -15.56 13.25 15.81
CA HIS A 479 -15.64 13.05 14.35
C HIS A 479 -14.34 12.51 13.70
N SER A 480 -13.47 11.89 14.48
CA SER A 480 -12.21 11.28 14.05
C SER A 480 -12.34 10.28 12.88
N GLY A 481 -13.47 9.58 12.80
CA GLY A 481 -13.76 8.65 11.71
C GLY A 481 -13.91 9.31 10.34
N MET A 482 -14.17 10.62 10.29
CA MET A 482 -14.32 11.36 9.04
C MET A 482 -13.08 11.26 8.16
N ARG A 483 -11.88 11.26 8.76
CA ARG A 483 -10.61 11.14 8.03
C ARG A 483 -10.46 9.80 7.31
N GLY A 484 -10.85 8.70 7.97
CA GLY A 484 -10.81 7.36 7.39
C GLY A 484 -11.84 7.19 6.28
N LEU A 485 -13.08 7.67 6.50
CA LEU A 485 -14.13 7.70 5.49
C LEU A 485 -13.68 8.48 4.26
N PHE A 486 -13.10 9.67 4.46
CA PHE A 486 -12.57 10.54 3.41
C PHE A 486 -11.56 9.81 2.50
N ARG A 487 -10.57 9.13 3.08
CA ARG A 487 -9.51 8.43 2.32
C ARG A 487 -10.09 7.34 1.43
N THR A 488 -11.01 6.54 1.98
CA THR A 488 -11.70 5.51 1.19
C THR A 488 -12.62 6.14 0.15
N ALA A 489 -13.39 7.16 0.50
CA ALA A 489 -14.29 7.83 -0.44
C ALA A 489 -13.56 8.42 -1.64
N LYS A 490 -12.41 9.06 -1.42
CA LYS A 490 -11.57 9.54 -2.51
C LYS A 490 -11.13 8.40 -3.43
N ALA A 491 -10.56 7.32 -2.87
CA ALA A 491 -10.10 6.18 -3.66
C ALA A 491 -11.25 5.49 -4.42
N GLU A 492 -12.40 5.34 -3.79
CA GLU A 492 -13.58 4.70 -4.38
C GLU A 492 -14.20 5.54 -5.50
N LEU A 493 -14.34 6.85 -5.31
CA LEU A 493 -14.85 7.76 -6.34
C LEU A 493 -13.91 7.87 -7.55
N GLU A 494 -12.59 7.91 -7.31
CA GLU A 494 -11.60 7.89 -8.40
C GLU A 494 -11.63 6.58 -9.18
N ALA A 495 -11.81 5.44 -8.50
CA ALA A 495 -11.98 4.14 -9.14
C ALA A 495 -13.31 4.04 -9.91
N LEU A 496 -14.39 4.58 -9.34
CA LEU A 496 -15.73 4.56 -9.92
C LEU A 496 -15.79 5.36 -11.23
N TRP A 497 -15.29 6.60 -11.21
CA TRP A 497 -15.35 7.53 -12.34
C TRP A 497 -14.12 7.52 -13.24
N ASN A 498 -13.08 6.77 -12.86
CA ASN A 498 -11.83 6.66 -13.61
C ASN A 498 -11.17 8.02 -13.91
N ARG A 499 -11.24 8.97 -12.98
CA ARG A 499 -10.67 10.31 -13.10
C ARG A 499 -10.28 10.87 -11.73
N PHE A 500 -9.50 11.95 -11.71
CA PHE A 500 -9.17 12.68 -10.48
C PHE A 500 -10.42 13.26 -9.80
N VAL A 501 -10.49 13.13 -8.47
CA VAL A 501 -11.60 13.63 -7.66
C VAL A 501 -11.08 14.67 -6.65
N PRO A 502 -11.53 15.94 -6.72
CA PRO A 502 -11.06 17.02 -5.84
C PRO A 502 -11.76 16.98 -4.47
N LEU A 503 -11.57 15.89 -3.73
CA LEU A 503 -12.07 15.73 -2.36
C LEU A 503 -10.95 16.07 -1.37
N HIS A 504 -11.25 16.96 -0.42
CA HIS A 504 -10.34 17.46 0.61
C HIS A 504 -10.88 17.19 2.02
N TYR A 505 -9.97 16.96 2.96
CA TYR A 505 -10.24 16.88 4.38
C TYR A 505 -9.43 17.91 5.16
N ILE A 506 -10.11 18.71 5.99
CA ILE A 506 -9.53 19.77 6.80
C ILE A 506 -9.89 19.50 8.27
N ASN A 507 -8.89 19.35 9.13
CA ASN A 507 -9.06 19.34 10.57
C ASN A 507 -8.56 20.65 11.18
N ILE A 508 -9.30 21.19 12.14
CA ILE A 508 -8.98 22.39 12.88
C ILE A 508 -8.62 21.97 14.31
N GLU A 509 -7.46 22.36 14.79
CA GLU A 509 -7.15 22.26 16.21
C GLU A 509 -7.93 23.33 16.98
N PRO A 510 -8.73 22.95 18.00
CA PRO A 510 -9.52 23.90 18.77
C PRO A 510 -8.65 24.99 19.42
N SER A 511 -8.90 26.26 19.09
CA SER A 511 -8.23 27.40 19.74
C SER A 511 -8.88 27.80 21.07
N SER A 512 -10.00 27.15 21.42
CA SER A 512 -10.76 27.36 22.67
C SER A 512 -11.57 26.12 23.05
N ASP A 513 -11.98 26.06 24.31
CA ASP A 513 -12.83 25.01 24.91
C ASP A 513 -14.31 25.07 24.48
N LYS A 514 -14.68 26.05 23.66
CA LYS A 514 -16.03 26.17 23.10
C LYS A 514 -16.39 24.91 22.31
N GLN A 515 -17.64 24.49 22.42
CA GLN A 515 -18.17 23.34 21.66
C GLN A 515 -18.34 23.62 20.16
N THR A 516 -18.37 24.89 19.77
CA THR A 516 -18.53 25.35 18.39
C THR A 516 -17.29 26.09 17.89
N VAL A 517 -17.13 26.10 16.58
CA VAL A 517 -16.08 26.84 15.87
C VAL A 517 -16.14 28.35 16.13
N THR A 518 -14.99 29.01 16.22
CA THR A 518 -14.89 30.47 16.40
C THR A 518 -14.88 31.21 15.05
N PRO A 519 -15.21 32.52 15.01
CA PRO A 519 -15.13 33.30 13.78
C PRO A 519 -13.72 33.35 13.17
N GLU A 520 -12.67 33.26 14.01
CA GLU A 520 -11.29 33.24 13.54
C GLU A 520 -10.92 31.90 12.92
N GLU A 521 -11.27 30.79 13.58
CA GLU A 521 -11.11 29.44 13.03
C GLU A 521 -11.84 29.32 11.67
N LEU A 522 -13.06 29.88 11.55
CA LEU A 522 -13.80 29.93 10.28
C LEU A 522 -13.03 30.70 9.20
N ARG A 523 -12.49 31.89 9.52
CA ARG A 523 -11.69 32.67 8.55
C ARG A 523 -10.51 31.86 8.00
N GLN A 524 -9.78 31.18 8.88
CA GLN A 524 -8.62 30.36 8.50
C GLN A 524 -9.03 29.17 7.60
N VAL A 525 -10.10 28.47 7.97
CA VAL A 525 -10.64 27.34 7.18
C VAL A 525 -11.01 27.79 5.77
N PHE A 526 -11.77 28.88 5.65
CA PHE A 526 -12.21 29.35 4.33
C PHE A 526 -11.04 29.83 3.46
N SER A 527 -10.00 30.41 4.06
CA SER A 527 -8.77 30.73 3.33
C SER A 527 -8.10 29.47 2.78
N VAL A 528 -8.04 28.38 3.54
CA VAL A 528 -7.49 27.10 3.07
C VAL A 528 -8.36 26.52 1.97
N ILE A 529 -9.68 26.54 2.13
CA ILE A 529 -10.65 26.05 1.13
C ILE A 529 -10.45 26.76 -0.21
N GLN A 530 -10.31 28.09 -0.22
CA GLN A 530 -10.08 28.85 -1.44
C GLN A 530 -8.74 28.49 -2.09
N GLN A 531 -7.66 28.44 -1.31
CA GLN A 531 -6.33 28.11 -1.81
C GLN A 531 -6.26 26.68 -2.38
N GLN A 532 -6.86 25.71 -1.68
CA GLN A 532 -6.89 24.32 -2.10
C GLN A 532 -7.83 24.09 -3.28
N GLY A 533 -8.98 24.78 -3.32
CA GLY A 533 -9.90 24.76 -4.45
C GLY A 533 -9.26 25.26 -5.74
N ALA A 534 -8.52 26.38 -5.69
CA ALA A 534 -7.79 26.90 -6.84
C ALA A 534 -6.73 25.91 -7.36
N LYS A 535 -5.99 25.24 -6.45
CA LYS A 535 -5.02 24.20 -6.82
C LYS A 535 -5.69 22.96 -7.42
N ALA A 536 -6.83 22.54 -6.88
CA ALA A 536 -7.60 21.41 -7.40
C ALA A 536 -8.06 21.68 -8.83
N GLN A 537 -8.53 22.89 -9.12
CA GLN A 537 -8.87 23.33 -10.47
C GLN A 537 -7.65 23.28 -11.40
N PHE A 538 -6.51 23.84 -10.97
CA PHE A 538 -5.27 23.78 -11.74
C PHE A 538 -4.84 22.35 -12.08
N ILE A 539 -4.96 21.42 -11.13
CA ILE A 539 -4.64 20.00 -11.36
C ILE A 539 -5.61 19.37 -12.35
N GLN A 540 -6.91 19.65 -12.24
CA GLN A 540 -7.90 19.19 -13.22
C GLN A 540 -7.55 19.67 -14.63
N ASP A 541 -7.21 20.95 -14.79
CA ASP A 541 -6.84 21.55 -16.07
C ASP A 541 -5.55 20.91 -16.63
N GLN A 542 -4.53 20.70 -15.80
CA GLN A 542 -3.28 20.04 -16.21
C GLN A 542 -3.47 18.58 -16.62
N LEU A 543 -4.34 17.83 -15.93
CA LEU A 543 -4.63 16.44 -16.27
C LEU A 543 -5.31 16.31 -17.63
N THR A 544 -6.05 17.34 -18.09
CA THR A 544 -6.64 17.35 -19.43
C THR A 544 -5.64 17.67 -20.56
N GLN A 545 -4.46 18.20 -20.24
CA GLN A 545 -3.49 18.72 -21.22
C GLN A 545 -2.23 17.83 -21.37
N GLU A 546 -2.29 16.55 -20.95
CA GLU A 546 -1.14 15.63 -20.81
C GLU A 546 -0.01 16.19 -19.92
N PRO A 547 0.01 15.84 -18.62
CA PRO A 547 0.94 16.46 -17.69
C PRO A 547 2.40 16.10 -17.98
N SER A 548 3.24 17.14 -18.09
CA SER A 548 4.69 17.02 -18.27
C SER A 548 5.46 16.72 -16.97
N LYS A 549 4.79 16.48 -15.83
CA LYS A 549 5.39 16.10 -14.54
C LYS A 549 4.37 15.28 -13.72
N PRO A 550 4.80 14.34 -12.85
CA PRO A 550 3.89 13.72 -11.90
C PRO A 550 3.29 14.79 -10.99
N LEU A 551 1.97 14.81 -10.89
CA LEU A 551 1.23 15.76 -10.07
C LEU A 551 0.98 15.14 -8.69
N PHE A 552 1.33 15.89 -7.65
CA PHE A 552 0.95 15.58 -6.28
C PHE A 552 -0.17 16.52 -5.83
N TYR A 553 -1.08 15.99 -5.02
CA TYR A 553 -2.24 16.73 -4.53
C TYR A 553 -2.32 16.67 -3.01
N GLU A 554 -2.39 17.85 -2.41
CA GLU A 554 -2.63 18.03 -0.98
C GLU A 554 -4.13 17.91 -0.70
N SER A 555 -4.54 16.70 -0.32
CA SER A 555 -5.94 16.38 -0.04
C SER A 555 -6.29 16.37 1.45
N GLU A 556 -5.29 16.49 2.34
CA GLU A 556 -5.44 16.46 3.78
C GLU A 556 -4.69 17.62 4.42
N SER A 557 -5.27 18.24 5.44
CA SER A 557 -4.65 19.37 6.14
C SER A 557 -5.09 19.49 7.59
N LEU A 558 -4.17 20.01 8.40
CA LEU A 558 -4.39 20.34 9.80
C LEU A 558 -4.07 21.82 10.02
N LEU A 559 -5.02 22.57 10.58
CA LEU A 559 -4.83 23.95 11.01
C LEU A 559 -4.52 23.98 12.50
N ARG A 560 -3.32 24.47 12.86
CA ARG A 560 -2.84 24.61 14.25
C ARG A 560 -2.23 26.00 14.42
N ASP A 561 -2.72 26.77 15.38
CA ASP A 561 -2.19 28.11 15.71
C ASP A 561 -1.98 29.05 14.51
N GLY A 562 -2.87 28.96 13.51
CA GLY A 562 -2.78 29.73 12.26
C GLY A 562 -1.79 29.19 11.23
N GLU A 563 -1.05 28.12 11.53
CA GLU A 563 -0.19 27.39 10.60
C GLU A 563 -0.94 26.23 9.94
N LEU A 564 -0.63 26.02 8.65
CA LEU A 564 -1.12 24.90 7.86
C LEU A 564 -0.11 23.76 7.87
N LEU A 565 -0.48 22.64 8.48
CA LEU A 565 0.31 21.42 8.52
C LEU A 565 -0.21 20.39 7.51
N LEU A 566 0.71 19.70 6.84
CA LEU A 566 0.43 18.72 5.79
C LEU A 566 1.07 17.37 6.15
N PRO A 567 0.36 16.25 5.95
CA PRO A 567 0.86 14.94 6.36
C PRO A 567 1.89 14.39 5.37
N ARG A 568 2.90 13.70 5.87
CA ARG A 568 3.89 12.93 5.12
C ARG A 568 4.05 11.55 5.76
N LEU A 569 4.11 10.52 4.92
CA LEU A 569 4.46 9.19 5.38
C LEU A 569 5.96 9.15 5.61
N VAL A 570 6.39 8.68 6.78
CA VAL A 570 7.80 8.52 7.13
C VAL A 570 8.03 7.15 7.79
N PRO A 571 9.24 6.60 7.77
CA PRO A 571 9.54 5.39 8.55
C PRO A 571 9.26 5.61 10.03
N ALA A 572 8.61 4.65 10.69
CA ALA A 572 8.33 4.75 12.12
C ALA A 572 9.63 4.64 12.94
N SER A 573 9.68 5.35 14.05
CA SER A 573 10.80 5.29 14.99
C SER A 573 10.44 4.41 16.19
N LEU A 574 11.24 3.36 16.42
CA LEU A 574 11.14 2.51 17.61
C LEU A 574 12.45 2.64 18.38
N GLU A 575 12.37 3.07 19.63
CA GLU A 575 13.53 3.21 20.50
C GLU A 575 13.83 1.89 21.22
N ASP A 576 15.10 1.65 21.58
CA ASP A 576 15.41 0.52 22.47
C ASP A 576 14.97 0.89 23.90
N CYS A 577 13.97 0.18 24.41
CA CYS A 577 13.39 0.43 25.72
C CYS A 577 14.27 -0.09 26.88
N GLY A 578 15.29 -0.93 26.62
CA GLY A 578 16.18 -1.48 27.65
C GLY A 578 15.42 -2.03 28.87
N ASP A 579 15.78 -1.57 30.07
CA ASP A 579 15.13 -1.94 31.35
C ASP A 579 13.73 -1.33 31.53
N GLY A 580 13.32 -0.38 30.67
CA GLY A 580 12.02 0.30 30.68
C GLY A 580 10.93 -0.39 29.86
N ASN A 581 11.03 -1.70 29.63
CA ASN A 581 10.10 -2.46 28.80
C ASN A 581 8.70 -2.55 29.43
N ALA A 582 7.74 -1.81 28.85
CA ALA A 582 6.36 -1.76 29.34
C ALA A 582 5.59 -3.08 29.18
N LEU A 583 5.93 -3.91 28.18
CA LEU A 583 5.34 -5.23 27.99
C LEU A 583 5.74 -6.18 29.12
N ALA A 584 7.03 -6.20 29.47
CA ALA A 584 7.55 -7.02 30.57
C ALA A 584 6.83 -6.68 31.89
N GLU A 585 6.64 -5.39 32.18
CA GLU A 585 5.84 -4.95 33.32
C GLU A 585 4.37 -5.40 33.21
N ALA A 586 3.77 -5.29 32.01
CA ALA A 586 2.39 -5.70 31.78
C ALA A 586 2.15 -7.19 32.06
N MET A 587 3.11 -8.02 31.70
CA MET A 587 3.05 -9.47 31.86
C MET A 587 3.09 -9.95 33.31
N THR A 588 3.51 -9.10 34.25
CA THR A 588 3.46 -9.39 35.70
C THR A 588 2.03 -9.39 36.27
N GLY A 589 1.07 -8.85 35.52
CA GLY A 589 -0.34 -8.72 35.89
C GLY A 589 -1.28 -9.48 34.96
N THR A 590 -2.50 -8.95 34.81
CA THR A 590 -3.51 -9.50 33.89
C THR A 590 -3.50 -8.73 32.57
N ILE A 591 -3.45 -9.47 31.46
CA ILE A 591 -3.62 -8.94 30.11
C ILE A 591 -5.00 -9.32 29.59
N VAL A 592 -5.77 -8.32 29.13
CA VAL A 592 -7.11 -8.52 28.55
C VAL A 592 -7.04 -8.42 27.04
N ILE A 593 -7.57 -9.42 26.33
CA ILE A 593 -7.64 -9.44 24.86
C ILE A 593 -9.11 -9.44 24.44
N THR A 594 -9.58 -8.33 23.86
CA THR A 594 -10.93 -8.29 23.26
C THR A 594 -10.89 -8.85 21.85
N GLY A 595 -11.94 -9.56 21.44
CA GLY A 595 -11.84 -10.42 20.27
C GLY A 595 -10.89 -11.60 20.51
N GLY A 596 -10.62 -11.95 21.77
CA GLY A 596 -9.59 -12.93 22.16
C GLY A 596 -9.85 -14.36 21.71
N LEU A 597 -11.07 -14.66 21.26
CA LEU A 597 -11.45 -15.95 20.67
C LEU A 597 -11.55 -15.90 19.12
N GLY A 598 -11.17 -14.79 18.49
CA GLY A 598 -10.99 -14.70 17.05
C GLY A 598 -9.56 -15.05 16.62
N GLY A 599 -9.30 -15.15 15.31
CA GLY A 599 -8.01 -15.58 14.75
C GLY A 599 -6.80 -14.84 15.35
N ILE A 600 -6.74 -13.51 15.18
CA ILE A 600 -5.64 -12.68 15.72
C ILE A 600 -5.59 -12.75 17.26
N GLY A 601 -6.74 -12.78 17.93
CA GLY A 601 -6.80 -12.89 19.39
C GLY A 601 -6.13 -14.15 19.93
N LEU A 602 -6.29 -15.28 19.23
CA LEU A 602 -5.65 -16.56 19.58
C LEU A 602 -4.14 -16.54 19.35
N VAL A 603 -3.67 -15.90 18.27
CA VAL A 603 -2.23 -15.69 18.02
C VAL A 603 -1.57 -14.92 19.16
N LEU A 604 -2.19 -13.81 19.56
CA LEU A 604 -1.69 -12.99 20.67
C LEU A 604 -1.71 -13.76 21.98
N ALA A 605 -2.80 -14.49 22.26
CA ALA A 605 -2.90 -15.33 23.45
C ALA A 605 -1.79 -16.39 23.49
N LYS A 606 -1.53 -17.06 22.35
CA LYS A 606 -0.46 -18.05 22.22
C LYS A 606 0.91 -17.45 22.44
N TRP A 607 1.19 -16.30 21.83
CA TRP A 607 2.45 -15.58 22.01
C TRP A 607 2.67 -15.15 23.47
N LEU A 608 1.68 -14.50 24.10
CA LEU A 608 1.77 -14.07 25.50
C LEU A 608 1.96 -15.23 26.46
N THR A 609 1.30 -16.36 26.20
CA THR A 609 1.50 -17.61 26.97
C THR A 609 2.88 -18.23 26.67
N GLY A 610 3.39 -18.02 25.45
CA GLY A 610 4.76 -18.29 25.01
C GLY A 610 5.80 -17.61 25.88
N GLN A 611 5.56 -16.34 26.17
CA GLN A 611 6.42 -15.45 26.93
C GLN A 611 6.19 -15.54 28.46
N GLU A 612 5.44 -16.53 28.94
CA GLU A 612 5.17 -16.75 30.37
C GLU A 612 4.37 -15.60 31.04
N ALA A 613 3.46 -14.94 30.32
CA ALA A 613 2.54 -13.97 30.92
C ALA A 613 1.79 -14.58 32.11
N ARG A 614 1.57 -13.81 33.18
CA ARG A 614 0.98 -14.35 34.42
C ARG A 614 -0.50 -14.72 34.27
N ALA A 615 -1.29 -13.85 33.64
CA ALA A 615 -2.70 -14.10 33.38
C ALA A 615 -3.18 -13.43 32.09
N VAL A 616 -3.99 -14.16 31.31
CA VAL A 616 -4.59 -13.70 30.06
C VAL A 616 -6.11 -13.92 30.11
N VAL A 617 -6.88 -12.86 29.88
CA VAL A 617 -8.35 -12.89 29.82
C VAL A 617 -8.81 -12.69 28.38
N LEU A 618 -9.42 -13.72 27.79
CA LEU A 618 -9.95 -13.70 26.43
C LEU A 618 -11.42 -13.29 26.47
N VAL A 619 -11.71 -12.10 25.95
CA VAL A 619 -13.04 -11.50 25.95
C VAL A 619 -13.69 -11.66 24.58
N SER A 620 -14.91 -12.19 24.56
CA SER A 620 -15.77 -12.25 23.36
C SER A 620 -17.24 -12.08 23.74
N ARG A 621 -18.12 -11.89 22.76
CA ARG A 621 -19.59 -11.76 23.01
C ARG A 621 -20.22 -12.99 23.65
N THR A 622 -19.69 -14.19 23.37
CA THR A 622 -20.20 -15.46 23.90
C THR A 622 -19.45 -15.92 25.15
N GLY A 623 -18.20 -15.47 25.34
CA GLY A 623 -17.29 -15.96 26.38
C GLY A 623 -16.86 -17.42 26.21
N THR A 624 -17.27 -18.08 25.13
CA THR A 624 -16.98 -19.48 24.82
C THR A 624 -16.43 -19.62 23.39
N PRO A 625 -15.40 -20.47 23.18
CA PRO A 625 -14.82 -20.70 21.86
C PRO A 625 -15.84 -21.41 20.95
N SER A 626 -15.90 -21.02 19.68
CA SER A 626 -16.71 -21.71 18.67
C SER A 626 -16.21 -23.15 18.45
N ALA A 627 -17.02 -24.00 17.82
CA ALA A 627 -16.62 -25.38 17.50
C ALA A 627 -15.41 -25.46 16.55
N GLU A 628 -15.18 -24.43 15.75
CA GLU A 628 -13.98 -24.29 14.93
C GLU A 628 -12.75 -23.96 15.79
N VAL A 629 -12.85 -22.94 16.65
CA VAL A 629 -11.76 -22.56 17.57
C VAL A 629 -11.40 -23.72 18.48
N GLN A 630 -12.39 -24.47 19.00
CA GLN A 630 -12.15 -25.64 19.84
C GLN A 630 -11.32 -26.73 19.18
N ARG A 631 -11.36 -26.85 17.84
CA ARG A 631 -10.57 -27.82 17.06
C ARG A 631 -9.21 -27.29 16.62
N SER A 632 -8.95 -25.99 16.79
CA SER A 632 -7.70 -25.38 16.36
C SER A 632 -6.53 -25.83 17.25
N GLU A 633 -5.36 -26.02 16.64
CA GLU A 633 -4.13 -26.37 17.36
C GLU A 633 -3.76 -25.30 18.40
N ASP A 634 -3.99 -24.03 18.09
CA ASP A 634 -3.72 -22.90 18.99
C ASP A 634 -4.56 -22.98 20.27
N TRP A 635 -5.85 -23.33 20.16
CA TRP A 635 -6.70 -23.52 21.33
C TRP A 635 -6.27 -24.71 22.18
N HIS A 636 -5.92 -25.85 21.56
CA HIS A 636 -5.41 -27.01 22.29
C HIS A 636 -4.10 -26.70 23.02
N LEU A 637 -3.20 -25.93 22.40
CA LEU A 637 -1.97 -25.47 23.03
C LEU A 637 -2.27 -24.58 24.24
N LEU A 638 -3.18 -23.61 24.11
CA LEU A 638 -3.61 -22.75 25.22
C LEU A 638 -4.20 -23.57 26.38
N GLN A 639 -5.02 -24.59 26.08
CA GLN A 639 -5.57 -25.50 27.10
C GLN A 639 -4.48 -26.30 27.82
N SER A 640 -3.47 -26.79 27.11
CA SER A 640 -2.35 -27.53 27.71
C SER A 640 -1.52 -26.65 28.67
N ARG A 641 -1.28 -25.39 28.30
CA ARG A 641 -0.49 -24.43 29.08
C ARG A 641 -1.22 -23.86 30.29
N ARG A 642 -2.56 -23.87 30.28
CA ARG A 642 -3.40 -23.52 31.44
C ARG A 642 -3.06 -24.31 32.70
N GLN A 643 -2.46 -25.50 32.55
CA GLN A 643 -2.12 -26.40 33.65
C GLN A 643 -0.76 -26.11 34.30
N HIS A 644 0.14 -25.32 33.69
CA HIS A 644 1.56 -25.31 34.11
C HIS A 644 2.29 -23.97 34.28
N GLN A 645 1.74 -22.78 33.96
CA GLN A 645 2.42 -21.49 34.29
C GLN A 645 1.52 -20.25 34.16
N THR A 646 0.76 -20.12 33.06
CA THR A 646 -0.09 -18.94 32.76
C THR A 646 -1.57 -19.21 33.02
N ARG A 647 -2.26 -18.29 33.71
CA ARG A 647 -3.71 -18.39 33.93
C ARG A 647 -4.49 -17.87 32.73
N ILE A 648 -5.19 -18.75 32.02
CA ILE A 648 -6.03 -18.38 30.87
C ILE A 648 -7.50 -18.46 31.27
N VAL A 649 -8.24 -17.37 31.09
CA VAL A 649 -9.66 -17.24 31.46
C VAL A 649 -10.46 -16.66 30.31
N THR A 650 -11.67 -17.17 30.06
CA THR A 650 -12.60 -16.58 29.08
C THR A 650 -13.70 -15.79 29.77
N ALA A 651 -14.12 -14.70 29.13
CA ALA A 651 -15.13 -13.76 29.62
C ALA A 651 -16.14 -13.41 28.53
N SER A 652 -17.42 -13.39 28.88
CA SER A 652 -18.49 -12.90 28.01
C SER A 652 -18.68 -11.39 28.21
N CYS A 653 -18.56 -10.61 27.13
CA CYS A 653 -18.84 -9.18 27.11
C CYS A 653 -19.00 -8.70 25.66
N ASP A 654 -20.11 -8.03 25.35
CA ASP A 654 -20.16 -7.15 24.18
C ASP A 654 -19.43 -5.85 24.50
N VAL A 655 -18.27 -5.63 23.90
CA VAL A 655 -17.48 -4.41 24.14
C VAL A 655 -18.18 -3.16 23.62
N GLY A 656 -19.11 -3.29 22.68
CA GLY A 656 -19.95 -2.19 22.22
C GLY A 656 -20.99 -1.72 23.24
N ASP A 657 -21.26 -2.52 24.28
CA ASP A 657 -22.17 -2.20 25.37
C ASP A 657 -21.41 -1.61 26.58
N ARG A 658 -21.66 -0.34 26.88
CA ARG A 658 -20.98 0.39 27.94
C ARG A 658 -21.15 -0.25 29.32
N GLU A 659 -22.35 -0.73 29.65
CA GLU A 659 -22.63 -1.28 30.97
C GLU A 659 -21.99 -2.66 31.14
N GLN A 660 -21.98 -3.49 30.10
CA GLN A 660 -21.26 -4.78 30.13
C GLN A 660 -19.76 -4.57 30.32
N VAL A 661 -19.14 -3.63 29.60
CA VAL A 661 -17.71 -3.29 29.77
C VAL A 661 -17.45 -2.83 31.20
N LYS A 662 -18.29 -1.93 31.72
CA LYS A 662 -18.14 -1.43 33.10
C LYS A 662 -18.23 -2.55 34.14
N LEU A 663 -19.15 -3.49 33.97
CA LEU A 663 -19.28 -4.67 34.84
C LEU A 663 -18.06 -5.60 34.75
N LEU A 664 -17.55 -5.84 33.54
CA LEU A 664 -16.34 -6.63 33.31
C LEU A 664 -15.14 -6.02 34.05
N PHE A 665 -14.88 -4.73 33.86
CA PHE A 665 -13.73 -4.06 34.49
C PHE A 665 -13.87 -3.88 36.00
N ARG A 666 -15.10 -3.71 36.52
CA ARG A 666 -15.37 -3.80 37.97
C ARG A 666 -14.98 -5.16 38.54
N SER A 667 -15.29 -6.24 37.82
CA SER A 667 -14.97 -7.60 38.24
C SER A 667 -13.47 -7.88 38.18
N LEU A 668 -12.79 -7.39 37.13
CA LEU A 668 -11.32 -7.45 37.03
C LEU A 668 -10.62 -6.67 38.15
N ARG A 669 -11.15 -5.50 38.54
CA ARG A 669 -10.62 -4.72 39.67
C ARG A 669 -10.79 -5.44 41.01
N ALA A 670 -11.88 -6.19 41.18
CA ALA A 670 -12.13 -6.96 42.40
C ALA A 670 -11.21 -8.19 42.54
N GLY A 671 -10.58 -8.66 41.45
CA GLY A 671 -9.60 -9.75 41.47
C GLY A 671 -10.19 -11.17 41.50
N SER A 672 -11.49 -11.32 41.76
CA SER A 672 -12.19 -12.62 41.75
C SER A 672 -13.09 -12.74 40.52
N PHE A 673 -12.78 -13.68 39.64
CA PHE A 673 -13.42 -13.80 38.34
C PHE A 673 -14.05 -15.18 38.10
N VAL A 674 -15.27 -15.26 37.58
CA VAL A 674 -15.91 -16.53 37.22
C VAL A 674 -15.62 -16.86 35.75
N CYS A 675 -14.88 -17.93 35.51
CA CYS A 675 -14.60 -18.40 34.15
C CYS A 675 -15.87 -18.97 33.51
N HIS A 676 -16.39 -18.31 32.46
CA HIS A 676 -17.65 -18.71 31.82
C HIS A 676 -17.63 -20.12 31.24
N SER A 677 -16.49 -20.57 30.70
CA SER A 677 -16.41 -21.90 30.09
C SER A 677 -16.31 -23.06 31.10
N THR A 678 -15.96 -22.78 32.36
CA THR A 678 -15.71 -23.82 33.38
C THR A 678 -16.53 -23.65 34.66
N GLY A 679 -17.18 -22.50 34.86
CA GLY A 679 -17.92 -22.17 36.08
C GLY A 679 -17.05 -21.95 37.33
N GLN A 680 -15.72 -22.03 37.21
CA GLN A 680 -14.80 -21.91 38.34
C GLN A 680 -14.47 -20.44 38.66
N VAL A 681 -14.36 -20.13 39.95
CA VAL A 681 -13.82 -18.86 40.44
C VAL A 681 -12.30 -18.91 40.36
N VAL A 682 -11.70 -17.88 39.73
CA VAL A 682 -10.27 -17.73 39.51
C VAL A 682 -9.83 -16.38 40.09
N GLU A 683 -8.76 -16.39 40.88
CA GLU A 683 -8.12 -15.16 41.35
C GLU A 683 -7.11 -14.64 40.32
N LEU A 684 -7.27 -13.37 39.96
CA LEU A 684 -6.46 -12.68 38.96
C LEU A 684 -5.68 -11.52 39.58
N PRO A 685 -4.41 -11.30 39.20
CA PRO A 685 -3.68 -10.11 39.57
C PRO A 685 -4.29 -8.85 38.91
N PRO A 686 -3.93 -7.64 39.36
CA PRO A 686 -4.40 -6.39 38.75
C PRO A 686 -4.16 -6.36 37.24
N ILE A 687 -5.06 -5.73 36.49
CA ILE A 687 -4.89 -5.51 35.06
C ILE A 687 -3.68 -4.60 34.80
N ARG A 688 -2.86 -4.98 33.83
CA ARG A 688 -1.68 -4.21 33.40
C ARG A 688 -1.59 -4.06 31.87
N GLY A 689 -2.32 -4.88 31.10
CA GLY A 689 -2.32 -4.79 29.63
C GLY A 689 -3.70 -4.98 29.02
N ILE A 690 -3.97 -4.27 27.93
CA ILE A 690 -5.17 -4.42 27.10
C ILE A 690 -4.76 -4.49 25.63
N PHE A 691 -5.26 -5.50 24.93
CA PHE A 691 -5.14 -5.69 23.49
C PHE A 691 -6.56 -5.70 22.91
N HIS A 692 -6.93 -4.62 22.23
CA HIS A 692 -8.24 -4.46 21.61
C HIS A 692 -8.19 -4.94 20.17
N ALA A 693 -8.52 -6.22 19.95
CA ALA A 693 -8.59 -6.88 18.65
C ALA A 693 -10.03 -7.20 18.21
N ALA A 694 -11.04 -6.65 18.89
CA ALA A 694 -12.44 -6.81 18.51
C ALA A 694 -12.76 -6.02 17.24
N GLY A 695 -13.45 -6.65 16.29
CA GLY A 695 -13.88 -6.02 15.06
C GLY A 695 -14.68 -6.99 14.20
N VAL A 696 -15.47 -6.44 13.29
CA VAL A 696 -16.20 -7.17 12.26
C VAL A 696 -16.03 -6.41 10.94
N LEU A 697 -16.01 -7.13 9.82
CA LEU A 697 -16.12 -6.52 8.50
C LEU A 697 -17.57 -6.57 8.03
N ARG A 698 -17.96 -5.50 7.36
CA ARG A 698 -19.22 -5.40 6.62
C ARG A 698 -18.93 -4.51 5.41
N ASP A 699 -18.09 -5.04 4.52
CA ASP A 699 -17.65 -4.34 3.32
C ASP A 699 -18.86 -4.00 2.46
N CYS A 700 -18.95 -2.75 2.07
CA CYS A 700 -20.08 -2.19 1.36
C CYS A 700 -19.63 -0.92 0.63
N PRO A 701 -19.84 -0.79 -0.68
CA PRO A 701 -19.61 0.45 -1.42
C PRO A 701 -20.42 1.61 -0.83
N ILE A 702 -19.93 2.84 -0.99
CA ILE A 702 -20.57 4.07 -0.48
C ILE A 702 -22.03 4.16 -0.91
N GLN A 703 -22.36 3.78 -2.16
CA GLN A 703 -23.73 3.79 -2.69
C GLN A 703 -24.71 2.90 -1.92
N LYS A 704 -24.23 1.81 -1.30
CA LYS A 704 -25.05 0.82 -0.60
C LYS A 704 -24.91 0.87 0.93
N GLN A 705 -24.04 1.75 1.43
CA GLN A 705 -23.88 1.96 2.86
C GLN A 705 -25.03 2.77 3.44
N ASP A 706 -25.28 2.58 4.72
CA ASP A 706 -26.29 3.25 5.52
C ASP A 706 -25.83 3.37 6.99
N ALA A 707 -26.66 3.96 7.85
CA ALA A 707 -26.33 4.14 9.26
C ALA A 707 -26.13 2.79 10.01
N GLU A 708 -26.86 1.73 9.61
CA GLU A 708 -26.79 0.42 10.27
C GLU A 708 -25.49 -0.32 9.93
N THR A 709 -25.12 -0.32 8.64
CA THR A 709 -23.86 -0.89 8.15
C THR A 709 -22.67 -0.16 8.76
N LEU A 710 -22.70 1.17 8.86
CA LEU A 710 -21.71 1.96 9.60
C LEU A 710 -21.63 1.51 11.07
N ALA A 711 -22.76 1.53 11.79
CA ALA A 711 -22.82 1.23 13.21
C ALA A 711 -22.33 -0.19 13.55
N SER A 712 -22.62 -1.16 12.69
CA SER A 712 -22.25 -2.56 12.91
C SER A 712 -20.73 -2.78 12.97
N VAL A 713 -19.95 -1.98 12.23
CA VAL A 713 -18.47 -2.02 12.24
C VAL A 713 -17.92 -1.12 13.34
N PHE A 714 -18.52 0.05 13.54
CA PHE A 714 -18.09 1.04 14.54
C PHE A 714 -18.23 0.54 15.98
N ARG A 715 -19.35 -0.14 16.27
CA ARG A 715 -19.74 -0.56 17.63
C ARG A 715 -18.73 -1.49 18.32
N PRO A 716 -18.32 -2.64 17.75
CA PRO A 716 -17.37 -3.53 18.42
C PRO A 716 -15.93 -3.00 18.41
N LYS A 717 -15.63 -2.03 17.53
CA LYS A 717 -14.27 -1.52 17.29
C LYS A 717 -14.05 -0.17 17.97
N SER A 718 -14.44 0.93 17.33
CA SER A 718 -14.25 2.30 17.87
C SER A 718 -15.00 2.51 19.19
N GLN A 719 -16.31 2.27 19.22
CA GLN A 719 -17.11 2.45 20.45
C GLN A 719 -16.65 1.49 21.55
N GLY A 720 -16.24 0.28 21.19
CA GLY A 720 -15.68 -0.69 22.12
C GLY A 720 -14.41 -0.21 22.83
N ALA A 721 -13.47 0.38 22.08
CA ALA A 721 -12.25 0.95 22.66
C ALA A 721 -12.56 2.15 23.57
N TRP A 722 -13.48 3.03 23.17
CA TRP A 722 -13.95 4.15 23.99
C TRP A 722 -14.63 3.69 25.28
N ASN A 723 -15.50 2.68 25.21
CA ASN A 723 -16.14 2.10 26.40
C ASN A 723 -15.10 1.57 27.40
N ILE A 724 -14.05 0.93 26.91
CA ILE A 724 -12.94 0.43 27.73
C ILE A 724 -12.17 1.60 28.35
N HIS A 725 -11.81 2.62 27.57
CA HIS A 725 -11.15 3.82 28.09
C HIS A 725 -11.96 4.49 29.20
N ASN A 726 -13.25 4.71 28.98
CA ASN A 726 -14.16 5.33 29.94
C ASN A 726 -14.30 4.48 31.22
N ALA A 727 -14.41 3.15 31.08
CA ALA A 727 -14.48 2.25 32.23
C ALA A 727 -13.18 2.30 33.09
N LEU A 728 -12.01 2.39 32.45
CA LEU A 728 -10.74 2.53 33.18
C LEU A 728 -10.65 3.85 33.92
N GLU A 729 -11.15 4.94 33.34
CA GLU A 729 -11.19 6.27 33.96
C GLU A 729 -12.17 6.30 35.14
N GLU A 730 -13.41 5.88 34.93
CA GLU A 730 -14.44 5.82 35.99
C GLU A 730 -14.03 4.93 37.18
N LEU A 731 -13.22 3.91 36.93
CA LEU A 731 -12.76 2.96 37.95
C LEU A 731 -11.35 3.26 38.49
N ASN A 732 -10.70 4.34 38.06
CA ASN A 732 -9.33 4.73 38.43
C ASN A 732 -8.30 3.60 38.22
N MET A 733 -8.31 2.99 37.03
CA MET A 733 -7.46 1.85 36.68
C MET A 733 -6.34 2.20 35.69
N ASN A 734 -6.26 3.46 35.23
CA ASN A 734 -5.27 3.89 34.24
C ASN A 734 -3.83 3.92 34.80
N GLU A 735 -3.60 4.31 36.06
CA GLU A 735 -2.24 4.40 36.65
C GLU A 735 -1.50 3.06 36.68
N GLY A 736 -2.23 1.95 36.83
CA GLY A 736 -1.66 0.61 36.84
C GLY A 736 -1.36 0.07 35.43
N LEU A 737 -1.96 0.64 34.38
CA LEU A 737 -1.94 0.08 33.03
C LEU A 737 -0.67 0.48 32.28
N LYS A 738 0.03 -0.51 31.73
CA LYS A 738 1.30 -0.35 31.01
C LYS A 738 1.15 -0.50 29.50
N VAL A 739 0.19 -1.32 29.07
CA VAL A 739 -0.12 -1.54 27.64
C VAL A 739 -1.60 -1.29 27.38
N PHE A 740 -1.89 -0.47 26.38
CA PHE A 740 -3.23 -0.34 25.77
C PHE A 740 -3.02 -0.31 24.26
N LEU A 741 -3.11 -1.46 23.60
CA LEU A 741 -2.93 -1.59 22.16
C LEU A 741 -4.29 -1.74 21.47
N MET A 742 -4.50 -0.95 20.42
CA MET A 742 -5.65 -1.05 19.52
C MET A 742 -5.21 -1.59 18.16
N PHE A 743 -5.92 -2.59 17.66
CA PHE A 743 -5.69 -3.16 16.34
C PHE A 743 -6.47 -2.35 15.30
N SER A 744 -5.82 -1.32 14.78
CA SER A 744 -6.28 -0.53 13.65
C SER A 744 -5.97 -1.24 12.32
N SER A 745 -6.10 -0.54 11.19
CA SER A 745 -5.84 -1.11 9.86
C SER A 745 -5.24 -0.08 8.93
N ILE A 746 -4.42 -0.53 7.98
CA ILE A 746 -3.89 0.31 6.90
C ILE A 746 -5.00 1.00 6.10
N ALA A 747 -6.24 0.47 6.12
CA ALA A 747 -7.40 1.11 5.51
C ALA A 747 -7.67 2.53 6.05
N SER A 748 -7.34 2.83 7.32
CA SER A 748 -7.44 4.21 7.83
C SER A 748 -6.34 5.14 7.29
N LEU A 749 -5.22 4.60 6.81
CA LEU A 749 -4.10 5.35 6.25
C LEU A 749 -4.24 5.61 4.75
N VAL A 750 -4.51 4.55 3.97
CA VAL A 750 -4.46 4.61 2.50
C VAL A 750 -5.85 4.64 1.85
N GLY A 751 -6.89 4.27 2.60
CA GLY A 751 -8.24 4.04 2.06
C GLY A 751 -8.33 2.74 1.25
N ASN A 752 -9.47 2.07 1.35
CA ASN A 752 -9.74 0.89 0.54
C ASN A 752 -11.20 0.91 0.03
N PRO A 753 -11.43 0.96 -1.30
CA PRO A 753 -12.78 0.98 -1.86
C PRO A 753 -13.67 -0.13 -1.28
N GLY A 754 -14.91 0.21 -0.95
CA GLY A 754 -15.85 -0.69 -0.27
C GLY A 754 -15.70 -0.78 1.25
N GLN A 755 -14.70 -0.11 1.85
CA GLN A 755 -14.41 -0.22 3.28
C GLN A 755 -14.46 1.14 4.01
N ALA A 756 -15.34 2.06 3.60
CA ALA A 756 -15.41 3.40 4.19
C ALA A 756 -15.81 3.37 5.68
N ASN A 757 -16.77 2.50 6.05
CA ASN A 757 -17.17 2.25 7.44
C ASN A 757 -16.03 1.70 8.31
N TYR A 758 -15.24 0.78 7.75
CA TYR A 758 -14.10 0.18 8.42
C TYR A 758 -12.95 1.17 8.57
N ALA A 759 -12.59 1.90 7.52
CA ALA A 759 -11.57 2.95 7.57
C ALA A 759 -11.94 4.02 8.62
N ALA A 760 -13.21 4.44 8.67
CA ALA A 760 -13.70 5.38 9.67
C ALA A 760 -13.52 4.86 11.11
N ALA A 761 -13.96 3.63 11.40
CA ALA A 761 -13.82 3.04 12.72
C ALA A 761 -12.35 2.91 13.17
N ASN A 762 -11.45 2.60 12.23
CA ASN A 762 -10.02 2.52 12.48
C ASN A 762 -9.37 3.89 12.75
N SER A 763 -9.74 4.93 11.99
CA SER A 763 -9.27 6.30 12.28
C SER A 763 -9.67 6.78 13.67
N SER A 764 -10.83 6.38 14.17
CA SER A 764 -11.23 6.71 15.56
C SER A 764 -10.37 6.00 16.61
N LEU A 765 -9.87 4.78 16.35
CA LEU A 765 -8.90 4.11 17.23
C LEU A 765 -7.57 4.85 17.24
N ASP A 766 -7.11 5.30 16.07
CA ASP A 766 -5.87 6.07 15.92
C ASP A 766 -5.95 7.38 16.72
N ALA A 767 -7.09 8.07 16.65
CA ALA A 767 -7.35 9.27 17.44
C ALA A 767 -7.41 9.00 18.96
N LEU A 768 -8.01 7.89 19.39
CA LEU A 768 -8.03 7.49 20.80
C LEU A 768 -6.62 7.16 21.32
N ALA A 769 -5.75 6.56 20.51
CA ALA A 769 -4.35 6.32 20.89
C ALA A 769 -3.63 7.63 21.17
N SER A 770 -3.76 8.59 20.25
CA SER A 770 -3.19 9.92 20.42
C SER A 770 -3.73 10.61 21.67
N TYR A 771 -5.06 10.63 21.85
CA TYR A 771 -5.69 11.25 23.02
C TYR A 771 -5.19 10.66 24.35
N ARG A 772 -5.05 9.33 24.43
CA ARG A 772 -4.48 8.67 25.63
C ARG A 772 -3.04 9.10 25.86
N ARG A 773 -2.21 9.15 24.82
CA ARG A 773 -0.79 9.52 24.90
C ARG A 773 -0.59 10.99 25.25
N CYS A 774 -1.41 11.89 24.71
CA CYS A 774 -1.44 13.31 25.11
C CYS A 774 -1.74 13.49 26.61
N ARG A 775 -2.44 12.54 27.24
CA ARG A 775 -2.72 12.55 28.69
C ARG A 775 -1.71 11.77 29.53
N GLY A 776 -0.59 11.35 28.93
CA GLY A 776 0.44 10.54 29.59
C GLY A 776 -0.01 9.10 29.91
N LEU A 777 -1.09 8.62 29.28
CA LEU A 777 -1.61 7.26 29.48
C LEU A 777 -1.04 6.32 28.41
N ALA A 778 -0.85 5.05 28.77
CA ALA A 778 -0.50 4.01 27.79
C ALA A 778 -1.55 3.96 26.68
N GLY A 779 -1.10 3.95 25.42
CA GLY A 779 -1.96 3.98 24.23
C GLY A 779 -1.15 3.83 22.95
N HIS A 780 -1.38 2.75 22.22
CA HIS A 780 -0.84 2.52 20.88
C HIS A 780 -1.96 2.08 19.95
N SER A 781 -1.90 2.53 18.70
CA SER A 781 -2.70 1.98 17.60
C SER A 781 -1.78 1.47 16.52
N ILE A 782 -1.96 0.22 16.09
CA ILE A 782 -1.22 -0.31 14.95
C ILE A 782 -2.15 -0.42 13.74
N GLN A 783 -1.85 0.31 12.68
CA GLN A 783 -2.54 0.24 11.40
C GLN A 783 -2.02 -0.97 10.60
N TRP A 784 -2.62 -2.13 10.85
CA TRP A 784 -2.18 -3.38 10.23
C TRP A 784 -2.55 -3.48 8.75
N GLY A 785 -1.57 -3.89 7.94
CA GLY A 785 -1.81 -4.55 6.67
C GLY A 785 -2.53 -5.90 6.83
N PRO A 786 -2.87 -6.56 5.72
CA PRO A 786 -3.61 -7.82 5.71
C PRO A 786 -2.74 -8.97 6.24
N TRP A 787 -3.26 -9.70 7.25
CA TRP A 787 -2.63 -10.90 7.79
C TRP A 787 -2.98 -12.11 6.92
N ILE A 788 -1.97 -12.86 6.46
CA ILE A 788 -2.14 -13.93 5.45
C ILE A 788 -2.27 -15.34 6.03
N GLU A 789 -1.97 -15.55 7.32
CA GLU A 789 -2.02 -16.88 7.94
C GLU A 789 -3.28 -17.09 8.79
N GLN A 790 -3.82 -16.05 9.42
CA GLN A 790 -5.17 -16.05 9.99
C GLN A 790 -5.86 -14.69 9.75
N GLY A 791 -7.16 -14.67 10.03
CA GLY A 791 -7.97 -13.46 9.95
C GLY A 791 -8.62 -13.30 8.59
N MET A 792 -8.99 -12.06 8.28
CA MET A 792 -9.97 -11.77 7.22
C MET A 792 -9.34 -11.73 5.81
N ALA A 793 -8.03 -11.99 5.69
CA ALA A 793 -7.28 -11.86 4.44
C ALA A 793 -6.46 -13.12 4.05
N ALA A 794 -6.70 -14.26 4.72
CA ALA A 794 -5.92 -15.49 4.50
C ALA A 794 -6.01 -16.05 3.05
N GLU A 795 -7.05 -15.71 2.30
CA GLU A 795 -7.29 -16.18 0.92
C GLU A 795 -6.98 -15.13 -0.17
N LEU A 796 -6.45 -13.95 0.19
CA LEU A 796 -6.35 -12.78 -0.72
C LEU A 796 -4.96 -12.56 -1.34
N GLY A 797 -4.01 -13.49 -1.18
CA GLY A 797 -2.58 -13.31 -1.49
C GLY A 797 -2.26 -12.63 -2.84
N GLU A 798 -2.73 -13.17 -3.96
CA GLU A 798 -2.44 -12.60 -5.29
C GLU A 798 -3.12 -11.26 -5.56
N ARG A 799 -4.27 -10.99 -4.92
CA ARG A 799 -5.01 -9.72 -5.07
C ARG A 799 -4.31 -8.59 -4.32
N LEU A 800 -3.70 -8.89 -3.17
CA LEU A 800 -2.92 -7.94 -2.37
C LEU A 800 -1.69 -7.45 -3.11
N GLU A 801 -0.94 -8.37 -3.72
CA GLU A 801 0.25 -8.02 -4.47
C GLU A 801 -0.05 -7.14 -5.69
N ARG A 802 -1.17 -7.38 -6.37
CA ARG A 802 -1.66 -6.53 -7.48
C ARG A 802 -2.04 -5.13 -6.98
N ALA A 803 -2.67 -5.05 -5.81
CA ALA A 803 -3.03 -3.80 -5.16
C ALA A 803 -1.83 -3.01 -4.59
N GLY A 804 -0.63 -3.58 -4.63
CA GLY A 804 0.61 -2.94 -4.17
C GLY A 804 0.99 -3.24 -2.73
N PHE A 805 0.49 -4.32 -2.15
CA PHE A 805 0.74 -4.72 -0.76
C PHE A 805 1.35 -6.12 -0.69
N ARG A 806 2.28 -6.34 0.25
CA ARG A 806 2.59 -7.70 0.71
C ARG A 806 1.80 -8.06 1.97
N GLY A 807 1.48 -9.34 2.09
CA GLY A 807 0.82 -9.87 3.28
C GLY A 807 1.72 -9.93 4.52
N ILE A 808 1.11 -9.88 5.70
CA ILE A 808 1.79 -9.94 7.00
C ILE A 808 1.64 -11.36 7.57
N SER A 809 2.76 -12.01 7.89
CA SER A 809 2.75 -13.30 8.59
C SER A 809 2.54 -13.11 10.09
N ASN A 810 2.12 -14.16 10.80
CA ASN A 810 1.92 -14.09 12.24
C ASN A 810 3.19 -13.76 13.00
N LYS A 811 4.33 -14.28 12.52
CA LYS A 811 5.65 -14.01 13.09
C LYS A 811 5.92 -12.51 13.09
N VAL A 812 5.79 -11.85 11.93
CA VAL A 812 5.98 -10.41 11.80
C VAL A 812 4.98 -9.63 12.64
N GLY A 813 3.71 -10.04 12.63
CA GLY A 813 2.67 -9.38 13.40
C GLY A 813 2.93 -9.40 14.91
N VAL A 814 3.46 -10.51 15.43
CA VAL A 814 3.86 -10.65 16.83
C VAL A 814 5.11 -9.82 17.15
N GLU A 815 6.15 -9.89 16.32
CA GLU A 815 7.39 -9.12 16.49
C GLU A 815 7.13 -7.61 16.54
N VAL A 816 6.31 -7.10 15.62
CA VAL A 816 5.93 -5.69 15.58
C VAL A 816 5.05 -5.32 16.78
N THR A 817 4.14 -6.20 17.18
CA THR A 817 3.33 -5.99 18.40
C THR A 817 4.24 -5.83 19.62
N GLU A 818 5.20 -6.74 19.79
CA GLU A 818 6.18 -6.71 20.89
C GLU A 818 6.98 -5.41 20.90
N ALA A 819 7.55 -5.02 19.75
CA ALA A 819 8.38 -3.84 19.64
C ALA A 819 7.61 -2.53 19.93
N VAL A 820 6.38 -2.41 19.44
CA VAL A 820 5.53 -1.23 19.66
C VAL A 820 5.05 -1.14 21.10
N VAL A 821 4.52 -2.22 21.68
CA VAL A 821 3.95 -2.14 23.04
C VAL A 821 5.01 -2.03 24.13
N SER A 822 6.25 -2.46 23.85
CA SER A 822 7.38 -2.31 24.76
C SER A 822 7.76 -0.84 25.01
N GLN A 823 7.43 0.07 24.09
CA GLN A 823 7.67 1.52 24.23
C GLN A 823 6.83 2.15 25.36
N GLY A 824 5.70 1.54 25.75
CA GLY A 824 4.83 2.05 26.81
C GLY A 824 4.23 3.43 26.50
N THR A 825 4.82 4.49 27.06
CA THR A 825 4.41 5.89 26.85
C THR A 825 5.46 6.71 26.09
N THR A 826 6.52 6.09 25.58
CA THR A 826 7.52 6.70 24.67
C THR A 826 7.29 6.25 23.23
N GLY A 827 8.03 6.83 22.27
CA GLY A 827 7.93 6.49 20.84
C GLY A 827 6.61 6.87 20.17
N ASP A 828 6.46 6.45 18.91
CA ASP A 828 5.29 6.70 18.06
C ASP A 828 4.02 6.02 18.62
N PHE A 829 2.90 6.76 18.65
CA PHE A 829 1.63 6.27 19.21
C PHE A 829 0.67 5.67 18.18
N VAL A 830 0.80 6.03 16.90
CA VAL A 830 0.14 5.38 15.77
C VAL A 830 1.22 4.90 14.81
N VAL A 831 1.29 3.59 14.61
CA VAL A 831 2.30 2.95 13.74
C VAL A 831 1.58 2.14 12.68
N ALA A 832 1.90 2.34 11.41
CA ALA A 832 1.47 1.48 10.32
C ALA A 832 2.47 0.36 10.08
N CYS A 833 1.95 -0.87 9.98
CA CYS A 833 2.74 -2.04 9.62
C CYS A 833 2.23 -2.54 8.28
N GLN A 834 2.93 -2.20 7.20
CA GLN A 834 2.62 -2.63 5.83
C GLN A 834 3.87 -2.54 4.95
N GLU A 835 4.21 -3.62 4.25
CA GLU A 835 5.21 -3.58 3.19
C GLU A 835 4.57 -3.17 1.86
N PHE A 836 4.96 -2.00 1.34
CA PHE A 836 4.43 -1.46 0.09
C PHE A 836 5.25 -1.91 -1.12
N ILE A 837 4.55 -2.26 -2.20
CA ILE A 837 5.11 -2.40 -3.54
C ILE A 837 4.82 -1.10 -4.29
N TRP A 838 5.62 -0.07 -4.03
CA TRP A 838 5.39 1.31 -4.51
C TRP A 838 5.02 1.40 -6.01
N PRO A 839 5.70 0.73 -6.96
CA PRO A 839 5.32 0.74 -8.38
C PRO A 839 3.90 0.26 -8.69
N ARG A 840 3.38 -0.69 -7.91
CA ARG A 840 1.99 -1.15 -8.06
C ARG A 840 1.02 -0.29 -7.26
N PHE A 841 1.43 0.15 -6.08
CA PHE A 841 0.61 1.00 -5.22
C PHE A 841 0.23 2.32 -5.91
N VAL A 842 1.16 2.95 -6.64
CA VAL A 842 0.86 4.21 -7.37
C VAL A 842 -0.20 4.06 -8.45
N MET A 843 -0.40 2.85 -8.99
CA MET A 843 -1.41 2.58 -10.04
C MET A 843 -2.85 2.68 -9.51
N ARG A 844 -3.03 2.74 -8.18
CA ARG A 844 -4.34 2.96 -7.55
C ARG A 844 -4.90 4.36 -7.84
N TYR A 845 -4.06 5.32 -8.23
CA TYR A 845 -4.44 6.72 -8.42
C TYR A 845 -4.46 7.11 -9.90
N ARG A 846 -5.38 8.00 -10.28
CA ARG A 846 -5.58 8.43 -11.68
C ARG A 846 -4.81 9.69 -12.02
N GLY A 847 -3.51 9.54 -12.26
CA GLY A 847 -2.63 10.59 -12.79
C GLY A 847 -2.19 11.66 -11.78
N CYS A 848 -2.79 11.69 -10.59
CA CYS A 848 -2.38 12.55 -9.49
C CYS A 848 -2.33 11.78 -8.17
N LEU A 849 -1.16 11.74 -7.53
CA LEU A 849 -0.95 11.01 -6.28
C LEU A 849 -1.19 11.90 -5.07
N PRO A 850 -1.75 11.36 -3.96
CA PRO A 850 -1.75 12.06 -2.68
C PRO A 850 -0.32 12.39 -2.24
N ALA A 851 -0.08 13.66 -1.86
CA ALA A 851 1.24 14.15 -1.49
C ALA A 851 1.84 13.48 -0.23
N ILE A 852 1.00 12.84 0.60
CA ILE A 852 1.46 12.03 1.74
C ILE A 852 2.46 10.93 1.33
N PHE A 853 2.38 10.43 0.08
CA PHE A 853 3.27 9.39 -0.46
C PHE A 853 4.37 9.94 -1.39
N GLU A 854 4.55 11.27 -1.44
CA GLU A 854 5.46 11.91 -2.39
C GLU A 854 6.89 11.38 -2.27
N GLU A 855 7.42 11.31 -1.05
CA GLU A 855 8.80 10.92 -0.78
C GLU A 855 9.10 9.48 -1.22
N GLN A 856 8.16 8.56 -0.99
CA GLN A 856 8.32 7.14 -1.33
C GLN A 856 8.12 6.86 -2.82
N THR A 857 7.41 7.72 -3.54
CA THR A 857 6.99 7.48 -4.94
C THR A 857 7.72 8.33 -5.96
N ARG A 858 8.56 9.28 -5.52
CA ARG A 858 9.31 10.19 -6.40
C ARG A 858 10.20 9.47 -7.41
N SER A 859 10.88 8.40 -7.01
CA SER A 859 11.74 7.59 -7.89
C SER A 859 10.95 6.71 -8.86
N VAL A 860 9.73 6.31 -8.48
CA VAL A 860 8.85 5.41 -9.24
C VAL A 860 8.12 6.18 -10.34
N THR A 861 7.60 7.36 -10.03
CA THR A 861 6.83 8.20 -10.95
C THR A 861 7.69 8.75 -12.11
N VAL A 862 8.98 8.99 -11.87
CA VAL A 862 9.94 9.35 -12.93
C VAL A 862 10.13 8.20 -13.93
N ARG A 863 10.17 6.93 -13.48
CA ARG A 863 10.36 5.75 -14.33
C ARG A 863 9.21 5.47 -15.29
N MET A 864 7.97 5.52 -14.80
CA MET A 864 6.79 5.22 -15.63
C MET A 864 6.66 6.19 -16.82
N ARG A 865 7.16 7.41 -16.67
CA ARG A 865 7.18 8.39 -17.74
C ARG A 865 8.27 8.12 -18.76
N ASP A 866 9.50 7.81 -18.32
CA ASP A 866 10.57 7.46 -19.27
C ASP A 866 10.20 6.20 -20.05
N GLU A 867 9.48 5.25 -19.45
CA GLU A 867 8.90 4.08 -20.14
C GLU A 867 7.77 4.46 -21.11
N ARG A 868 6.86 5.39 -20.78
CA ARG A 868 5.84 5.89 -21.71
C ARG A 868 6.43 6.71 -22.86
N SER A 869 7.35 7.63 -22.57
CA SER A 869 8.03 8.47 -23.56
C SER A 869 9.02 7.66 -24.43
N SER A 870 9.64 6.60 -23.90
CA SER A 870 10.44 5.67 -24.71
C SER A 870 9.58 4.70 -25.53
N ARG A 871 8.38 4.30 -25.08
CA ARG A 871 7.39 3.59 -25.91
C ARG A 871 6.79 4.46 -27.02
N GLN A 872 6.69 5.77 -26.79
CA GLN A 872 6.31 6.76 -27.82
C GLN A 872 7.45 7.05 -28.82
N ALA A 873 8.71 7.06 -28.37
CA ALA A 873 9.87 7.32 -29.22
C ALA A 873 10.42 6.05 -29.92
N ALA A 874 10.16 4.86 -29.38
CA ALA A 874 10.43 3.55 -29.98
C ALA A 874 9.12 2.77 -30.01
N GLY A 875 8.37 2.88 -31.11
CA GLY A 875 6.99 2.40 -31.24
C GLY A 875 6.75 0.95 -30.78
N PRO A 876 5.56 0.71 -30.22
CA PRO A 876 4.50 0.09 -31.03
C PRO A 876 3.16 0.85 -30.98
N GLU A 877 3.14 2.17 -30.76
CA GLU A 877 1.89 2.96 -30.84
C GLU A 877 1.37 3.08 -32.29
N MET A 878 2.22 2.91 -33.30
CA MET A 878 1.79 2.81 -34.70
C MET A 878 1.40 1.38 -35.13
N HIS A 879 1.42 0.40 -34.21
CA HIS A 879 1.12 -1.00 -34.50
C HIS A 879 -0.08 -1.59 -33.77
N GLN A 880 -0.57 -1.06 -32.64
CA GLN A 880 -1.80 -1.62 -32.02
C GLN A 880 -3.08 -1.14 -32.71
N GLU A 881 -3.22 0.16 -32.99
CA GLU A 881 -4.34 0.71 -33.76
C GLU A 881 -4.31 0.21 -35.22
N SER A 882 -3.12 0.04 -35.81
CA SER A 882 -2.97 -0.58 -37.13
C SER A 882 -3.12 -2.10 -37.11
N ALA A 883 -2.79 -2.80 -36.01
CA ALA A 883 -2.95 -4.26 -35.90
C ALA A 883 -4.43 -4.64 -35.88
N PHE A 884 -5.25 -3.98 -35.07
CA PHE A 884 -6.70 -4.26 -35.02
C PHE A 884 -7.40 -3.95 -36.34
N ALA A 885 -6.92 -2.94 -37.08
CA ALA A 885 -7.42 -2.59 -38.42
C ALA A 885 -6.92 -3.55 -39.54
N SER A 886 -5.78 -4.23 -39.32
CA SER A 886 -5.17 -5.17 -40.28
C SER A 886 -5.45 -6.66 -40.00
N MET A 887 -5.98 -6.98 -38.82
CA MET A 887 -6.35 -8.35 -38.42
C MET A 887 -7.57 -8.84 -39.19
N ALA A 888 -7.57 -10.12 -39.57
CA ALA A 888 -8.76 -10.74 -40.14
C ALA A 888 -9.90 -10.72 -39.09
N PRO A 889 -11.18 -10.58 -39.50
CA PRO A 889 -12.28 -10.45 -38.55
C PRO A 889 -12.37 -11.57 -37.51
N ASP A 890 -11.98 -12.79 -37.90
CA ASP A 890 -11.99 -13.96 -37.03
C ASP A 890 -10.86 -13.92 -35.98
N GLU A 891 -9.71 -13.33 -36.30
CA GLU A 891 -8.58 -13.18 -35.38
C GLU A 891 -8.85 -12.13 -34.29
N LEU A 892 -9.47 -11.01 -34.68
CA LEU A 892 -9.85 -9.95 -33.74
C LEU A 892 -10.99 -10.42 -32.81
N ARG A 893 -11.93 -11.23 -33.30
CA ARG A 893 -12.95 -11.88 -32.46
C ARG A 893 -12.32 -12.82 -31.43
N ALA A 894 -11.38 -13.67 -31.87
CA ALA A 894 -10.67 -14.58 -30.98
C ALA A 894 -9.87 -13.83 -29.90
N LEU A 895 -9.23 -12.72 -30.25
CA LEU A 895 -8.48 -11.88 -29.32
C LEU A 895 -9.39 -11.19 -28.28
N ILE A 896 -10.53 -10.64 -28.73
CA ILE A 896 -11.52 -10.04 -27.83
C ILE A 896 -12.04 -11.09 -26.86
N GLN A 897 -12.46 -12.25 -27.36
CA GLN A 897 -12.98 -13.33 -26.52
C GLN A 897 -11.92 -13.84 -25.52
N ALA A 898 -10.67 -14.04 -25.95
CA ALA A 898 -9.59 -14.45 -25.07
C ALA A 898 -9.30 -13.40 -23.97
N THR A 899 -9.40 -12.11 -24.29
CA THR A 899 -9.14 -11.02 -23.34
C THR A 899 -10.26 -10.89 -22.31
N VAL A 900 -11.52 -11.01 -22.75
CA VAL A 900 -12.70 -11.00 -21.87
C VAL A 900 -12.71 -12.24 -20.97
N SER A 901 -12.46 -13.43 -21.52
CA SER A 901 -12.32 -14.67 -20.75
C SER A 901 -11.17 -14.58 -19.74
N GLY A 902 -10.02 -14.02 -20.14
CA GLY A 902 -8.88 -13.80 -19.27
C GLY A 902 -9.20 -12.86 -18.11
N ALA A 903 -9.87 -11.74 -18.39
CA ALA A 903 -10.31 -10.80 -17.36
C ALA A 903 -11.33 -11.44 -16.40
N ALA A 904 -12.30 -12.21 -16.92
CA ALA A 904 -13.28 -12.91 -16.08
C ALA A 904 -12.61 -13.96 -15.19
N LYS A 905 -11.73 -14.79 -15.76
CA LYS A 905 -10.94 -15.79 -15.03
C LYS A 905 -10.11 -15.16 -13.92
N GLN A 906 -9.47 -14.02 -14.21
CA GLN A 906 -8.63 -13.30 -13.26
C GLN A 906 -9.42 -12.71 -12.07
N VAL A 907 -10.66 -12.25 -12.32
CA VAL A 907 -11.55 -11.73 -11.29
C VAL A 907 -12.17 -12.85 -10.46
N LEU A 908 -12.52 -13.97 -11.11
CA LEU A 908 -13.08 -15.16 -10.46
C LEU A 908 -12.05 -15.96 -9.65
N GLY A 909 -10.75 -15.77 -9.90
CA GLY A 909 -9.69 -16.50 -9.21
C GLY A 909 -9.66 -18.00 -9.55
N THR A 910 -10.24 -18.41 -10.68
CA THR A 910 -10.34 -19.81 -11.09
C THR A 910 -9.18 -20.22 -12.00
N ALA A 911 -8.70 -21.47 -11.85
CA ALA A 911 -7.69 -22.03 -12.75
C ALA A 911 -8.25 -22.35 -14.15
N GLU A 912 -9.56 -22.57 -14.26
CA GLU A 912 -10.29 -22.88 -15.49
C GLU A 912 -10.95 -21.61 -16.08
N GLU A 913 -11.10 -21.59 -17.41
CA GLU A 913 -11.82 -20.52 -18.11
C GLU A 913 -13.33 -20.61 -17.86
N PRO A 914 -14.00 -19.50 -17.57
CA PRO A 914 -15.45 -19.49 -17.37
C PRO A 914 -16.19 -19.86 -18.67
N PRO A 915 -17.30 -20.62 -18.60
CA PRO A 915 -18.09 -20.93 -19.79
C PRO A 915 -18.57 -19.65 -20.48
N ALA A 916 -18.41 -19.58 -21.81
CA ALA A 916 -18.66 -18.36 -22.58
C ALA A 916 -20.11 -17.82 -22.43
N ASP A 917 -21.07 -18.72 -22.29
CA ASP A 917 -22.50 -18.41 -22.24
C ASP A 917 -23.06 -18.31 -20.82
N ALA A 918 -22.26 -18.66 -19.79
CA ALA A 918 -22.71 -18.60 -18.41
C ALA A 918 -22.75 -17.15 -17.90
N PRO A 919 -23.80 -16.75 -17.15
CA PRO A 919 -23.84 -15.44 -16.52
C PRO A 919 -22.67 -15.27 -15.55
N LEU A 920 -21.85 -14.23 -15.79
CA LEU A 920 -20.65 -13.93 -14.99
C LEU A 920 -20.97 -13.69 -13.50
N GLN A 921 -22.16 -13.16 -13.21
CA GLN A 921 -22.66 -12.98 -11.84
C GLN A 921 -22.96 -14.32 -11.15
N ALA A 922 -23.49 -15.30 -11.89
CA ALA A 922 -23.76 -16.64 -11.35
C ALA A 922 -22.46 -17.43 -11.08
N LEU A 923 -21.37 -17.07 -11.76
CA LEU A 923 -20.03 -17.62 -11.55
C LEU A 923 -19.29 -16.99 -10.36
N GLY A 924 -19.85 -15.94 -9.74
CA GLY A 924 -19.27 -15.32 -8.54
C GLY A 924 -18.61 -13.97 -8.75
N ILE A 925 -18.76 -13.32 -9.93
CA ILE A 925 -18.38 -11.91 -10.08
C ILE A 925 -19.37 -11.04 -9.30
N ASP A 926 -18.91 -10.52 -8.14
CA ASP A 926 -19.68 -9.61 -7.30
C ASP A 926 -19.63 -8.14 -7.81
N SER A 927 -20.24 -7.21 -7.07
CA SER A 927 -20.30 -5.79 -7.47
C SER A 927 -18.92 -5.10 -7.54
N LEU A 928 -17.90 -5.59 -6.83
CA LEU A 928 -16.53 -5.05 -6.86
C LEU A 928 -15.71 -5.71 -7.97
N GLY A 929 -15.85 -7.03 -8.12
CA GLY A 929 -15.30 -7.80 -9.23
C GLY A 929 -15.82 -7.32 -10.59
N ALA A 930 -17.06 -6.82 -10.65
CA ALA A 930 -17.62 -6.19 -11.84
C ALA A 930 -16.84 -4.96 -12.31
N VAL A 931 -16.37 -4.13 -11.37
CA VAL A 931 -15.57 -2.94 -11.66
C VAL A 931 -14.15 -3.33 -12.07
N GLU A 932 -13.56 -4.31 -11.39
CA GLU A 932 -12.23 -4.84 -11.74
C GLU A 932 -12.22 -5.48 -13.13
N PHE A 933 -13.24 -6.29 -13.43
CA PHE A 933 -13.47 -6.91 -14.74
C PHE A 933 -13.60 -5.84 -15.83
N ARG A 934 -14.48 -4.87 -15.62
CA ARG A 934 -14.70 -3.76 -16.55
C ARG A 934 -13.39 -3.00 -16.81
N ASN A 935 -12.67 -2.61 -15.75
CA ASN A 935 -11.43 -1.85 -15.89
C ASN A 935 -10.35 -2.64 -16.65
N ALA A 936 -10.20 -3.95 -16.37
CA ALA A 936 -9.25 -4.81 -17.09
C ALA A 936 -9.56 -4.89 -18.59
N VAL A 937 -10.84 -4.97 -18.95
CA VAL A 937 -11.28 -4.98 -20.35
C VAL A 937 -11.13 -3.60 -21.02
N GLN A 938 -11.45 -2.51 -20.31
CA GLN A 938 -11.27 -1.15 -20.81
C GLN A 938 -9.80 -0.82 -21.12
N ASP A 939 -8.90 -1.17 -20.21
CA ASP A 939 -7.46 -0.92 -20.34
C ASP A 939 -6.84 -1.72 -21.49
N ALA A 940 -7.37 -2.90 -21.80
CA ALA A 940 -6.86 -3.75 -22.88
C ALA A 940 -7.20 -3.25 -24.30
N PHE A 941 -8.33 -2.54 -24.45
CA PHE A 941 -8.84 -2.09 -25.77
C PHE A 941 -8.88 -0.56 -25.94
N ASP A 942 -8.51 0.20 -24.91
CA ASP A 942 -8.60 1.68 -24.87
C ASP A 942 -9.99 2.21 -25.30
N ILE A 943 -11.02 1.71 -24.62
CA ILE A 943 -12.43 2.07 -24.86
C ILE A 943 -13.14 2.40 -23.55
N ARG A 944 -14.21 3.20 -23.66
CA ARG A 944 -15.09 3.51 -22.52
C ARG A 944 -16.21 2.48 -22.45
N LEU A 945 -16.30 1.75 -21.34
CA LEU A 945 -17.38 0.80 -21.05
C LEU A 945 -18.29 1.36 -19.95
N SER A 946 -19.59 1.09 -20.04
CA SER A 946 -20.59 1.57 -19.08
C SER A 946 -20.42 0.91 -17.70
N ALA A 947 -20.89 1.58 -16.64
CA ALA A 947 -20.94 0.98 -15.30
C ALA A 947 -21.94 -0.18 -15.19
N THR A 948 -22.88 -0.28 -16.14
CA THR A 948 -23.89 -1.34 -16.26
C THR A 948 -23.46 -2.47 -17.19
N LEU A 949 -22.21 -2.50 -17.66
CA LEU A 949 -21.73 -3.46 -18.67
C LEU A 949 -22.15 -4.91 -18.39
N LEU A 950 -21.97 -5.39 -17.15
CA LEU A 950 -22.31 -6.77 -16.77
C LEU A 950 -23.82 -7.01 -16.54
N PHE A 951 -24.63 -5.96 -16.46
CA PHE A 951 -26.08 -6.05 -16.46
C PHE A 951 -26.63 -6.07 -17.89
N ASP A 952 -26.08 -5.22 -18.75
CA ASP A 952 -26.48 -5.11 -20.15
C ASP A 952 -25.96 -6.32 -20.97
N TYR A 953 -24.81 -6.87 -20.57
CA TYR A 953 -24.12 -7.99 -21.23
C TYR A 953 -23.65 -9.01 -20.18
N PRO A 954 -24.52 -9.96 -19.77
CA PRO A 954 -24.29 -10.76 -18.56
C PRO A 954 -23.30 -11.92 -18.72
N SER A 955 -22.88 -12.26 -19.95
CA SER A 955 -21.95 -13.38 -20.23
C SER A 955 -20.67 -12.91 -20.91
N VAL A 956 -19.62 -13.73 -20.84
CA VAL A 956 -18.34 -13.49 -21.56
C VAL A 956 -18.60 -13.30 -23.06
N GLN A 957 -19.50 -14.10 -23.63
CA GLN A 957 -19.89 -14.00 -25.03
C GLN A 957 -20.58 -12.68 -25.34
N ALA A 958 -21.56 -12.26 -24.52
CA ALA A 958 -22.29 -11.02 -24.71
C ALA A 958 -21.39 -9.78 -24.61
N VAL A 959 -20.45 -9.78 -23.65
CA VAL A 959 -19.45 -8.70 -23.51
C VAL A 959 -18.51 -8.69 -24.73
N SER A 960 -18.05 -9.87 -25.18
CA SER A 960 -17.18 -9.99 -26.35
C SER A 960 -17.84 -9.47 -27.63
N ASP A 961 -19.12 -9.78 -27.83
CA ASP A 961 -19.90 -9.33 -28.98
C ASP A 961 -20.19 -7.81 -28.95
N HIS A 962 -20.40 -7.25 -27.76
CA HIS A 962 -20.54 -5.81 -27.59
C HIS A 962 -19.23 -5.06 -27.91
N LEU A 963 -18.10 -5.56 -27.38
CA LEU A 963 -16.77 -5.01 -27.66
C LEU A 963 -16.42 -5.10 -29.15
N TRP A 964 -16.77 -6.23 -29.79
CA TRP A 964 -16.62 -6.40 -31.23
C TRP A 964 -17.33 -5.30 -32.03
N SER A 965 -18.56 -4.96 -31.65
CA SER A 965 -19.34 -3.87 -32.27
C SER A 965 -18.66 -2.51 -32.09
N MET A 966 -18.17 -2.21 -30.88
CA MET A 966 -17.51 -0.94 -30.55
C MET A 966 -16.18 -0.76 -31.28
N VAL A 967 -15.33 -1.79 -31.30
CA VAL A 967 -14.00 -1.73 -31.94
C VAL A 967 -14.14 -1.59 -33.47
N ARG A 968 -15.16 -2.21 -34.08
CA ARG A 968 -15.50 -2.00 -35.51
C ARG A 968 -16.00 -0.59 -35.81
N ALA A 969 -16.85 -0.02 -34.95
CA ALA A 969 -17.33 1.34 -35.14
C ALA A 969 -16.19 2.37 -35.07
N LYS A 970 -15.21 2.16 -34.17
CA LYS A 970 -14.02 3.02 -34.03
C LYS A 970 -13.10 2.93 -35.26
N THR A 971 -12.86 1.73 -35.79
CA THR A 971 -12.01 1.51 -36.99
C THR A 971 -12.63 1.98 -38.32
N ALA A 972 -13.96 2.00 -38.44
CA ALA A 972 -14.65 2.52 -39.62
C ALA A 972 -14.63 4.06 -39.72
N ILE A 973 -14.48 4.76 -38.59
CA ILE A 973 -14.43 6.23 -38.55
C ILE A 973 -13.03 6.74 -38.94
N ASP A 974 -11.96 6.03 -38.56
CA ASP A 974 -10.57 6.44 -38.88
C ASP A 974 -10.13 6.16 -40.32
N THR A 975 -10.85 5.30 -41.05
CA THR A 975 -10.55 5.01 -42.47
C THR A 975 -11.19 5.98 -43.45
N SER A 976 -12.09 6.86 -42.99
CA SER A 976 -12.79 7.84 -43.83
C SER A 976 -12.33 9.30 -43.63
N SER A 977 -11.33 9.56 -42.77
CA SER A 977 -10.94 10.92 -42.36
C SER A 977 -9.57 11.40 -42.90
N ARG A 978 -9.29 11.16 -44.18
CA ARG A 978 -8.25 11.89 -44.94
C ARG A 978 -8.73 12.32 -46.32
N GLY A 979 -9.30 13.52 -46.39
CA GLY A 979 -9.53 14.26 -47.63
C GLY A 979 -10.91 14.91 -47.70
N ASP A 980 -10.94 16.24 -47.57
CA ASP A 980 -12.00 17.20 -47.93
C ASP A 980 -13.42 16.98 -47.38
N ASP A 981 -13.80 17.77 -46.37
CA ASP A 981 -14.66 18.95 -46.66
C ASP A 981 -14.85 19.83 -45.40
N GLN A 982 -14.39 21.08 -45.52
CA GLN A 982 -14.96 22.21 -44.78
C GLN A 982 -16.17 22.72 -45.57
N LEU A 983 -17.26 23.02 -44.84
CA LEU A 983 -18.45 23.81 -45.21
C LEU A 983 -19.64 23.09 -45.90
N ALA A 984 -20.50 22.50 -45.07
CA ALA A 984 -21.98 22.63 -45.04
C ALA A 984 -22.51 21.64 -43.98
N SER A 985 -23.45 21.89 -43.07
CA SER A 985 -24.45 22.93 -42.92
C SER A 985 -24.83 22.97 -41.43
N ALA A 986 -24.63 24.12 -40.80
CA ALA A 986 -25.34 24.49 -39.57
C ALA A 986 -26.70 25.05 -39.97
N ALA A 987 -27.72 24.18 -40.03
CA ALA A 987 -29.15 24.50 -39.93
C ALA A 987 -29.97 23.20 -40.07
N VAL A 988 -30.97 23.04 -39.19
CA VAL A 988 -31.91 21.89 -39.02
C VAL A 988 -31.27 20.73 -38.24
N LEU A 989 -31.45 20.59 -36.92
CA LEU A 989 -32.73 20.41 -36.22
C LEU A 989 -32.75 21.17 -34.87
N GLN A 990 -33.57 22.23 -34.80
CA GLN A 990 -34.37 22.46 -33.59
C GLN A 990 -35.47 21.38 -33.56
N ASP A 991 -35.73 20.87 -32.36
CA ASP A 991 -36.61 19.75 -32.04
C ASP A 991 -36.03 18.35 -32.32
N ALA A 992 -35.35 17.80 -31.33
CA ALA A 992 -35.24 16.36 -31.16
C ALA A 992 -35.78 16.04 -29.76
N GLY A 993 -37.07 16.33 -29.55
CA GLY A 993 -37.86 15.44 -28.72
C GLY A 993 -37.53 14.01 -29.14
N VAL A 994 -36.95 13.23 -28.22
CA VAL A 994 -36.81 11.80 -28.46
C VAL A 994 -38.22 11.33 -28.71
N SER A 995 -38.52 10.99 -29.97
CA SER A 995 -39.82 10.43 -30.32
C SER A 995 -39.83 9.03 -29.74
N ILE A 996 -40.29 8.94 -28.49
CA ILE A 996 -40.56 7.68 -27.83
C ILE A 996 -41.81 7.14 -28.51
N ALA A 997 -41.63 6.13 -29.35
CA ALA A 997 -42.74 5.33 -29.82
C ALA A 997 -43.05 4.28 -28.74
N VAL A 998 -44.28 4.28 -28.22
CA VAL A 998 -44.80 3.13 -27.50
C VAL A 998 -45.06 2.06 -28.56
N VAL A 999 -44.13 1.11 -28.67
CA VAL A 999 -44.16 0.06 -29.71
C VAL A 999 -44.95 -1.18 -29.28
N GLY A 1000 -45.30 -1.29 -28.00
CA GLY A 1000 -46.11 -2.37 -27.44
C GLY A 1000 -46.49 -2.10 -25.99
N MET A 1001 -47.61 -2.66 -25.55
CA MET A 1001 -48.15 -2.55 -24.19
C MET A 1001 -48.89 -3.84 -23.84
N ALA A 1002 -48.78 -4.30 -22.60
CA ALA A 1002 -49.56 -5.40 -22.05
C ALA A 1002 -49.80 -5.16 -20.56
N CYS A 1003 -50.86 -5.73 -19.99
CA CYS A 1003 -51.16 -5.59 -18.57
C CYS A 1003 -51.92 -6.80 -18.00
N ARG A 1004 -51.73 -7.00 -16.70
CA ARG A 1004 -52.56 -7.86 -15.83
C ARG A 1004 -53.04 -7.04 -14.66
N LEU A 1005 -54.36 -6.87 -14.53
CA LEU A 1005 -54.96 -6.00 -13.52
C LEU A 1005 -56.14 -6.72 -12.82
N PRO A 1006 -56.54 -6.26 -11.62
CA PRO A 1006 -57.74 -6.78 -10.95
C PRO A 1006 -59.01 -6.68 -11.81
N GLY A 1007 -59.97 -7.57 -11.57
CA GLY A 1007 -61.23 -7.61 -12.33
C GLY A 1007 -61.17 -8.46 -13.61
N SER A 1008 -60.36 -9.51 -13.62
CA SER A 1008 -60.12 -10.40 -14.77
C SER A 1008 -59.51 -9.72 -16.00
N VAL A 1009 -58.82 -8.59 -15.81
CA VAL A 1009 -58.19 -7.83 -16.90
C VAL A 1009 -56.86 -8.47 -17.27
N ASN A 1010 -56.86 -9.18 -18.39
CA ASN A 1010 -55.71 -9.92 -18.88
C ASN A 1010 -55.08 -9.37 -20.17
N ASP A 1011 -55.63 -8.32 -20.75
CA ASP A 1011 -55.10 -7.69 -21.97
C ASP A 1011 -55.56 -6.21 -22.03
N LEU A 1012 -55.13 -5.49 -23.07
CA LEU A 1012 -55.46 -4.08 -23.22
C LEU A 1012 -56.93 -3.87 -23.59
N GLU A 1013 -57.53 -4.79 -24.35
CA GLU A 1013 -58.94 -4.75 -24.71
C GLU A 1013 -59.83 -4.85 -23.46
N ALA A 1014 -59.55 -5.81 -22.57
CA ALA A 1014 -60.25 -5.94 -21.30
C ALA A 1014 -60.00 -4.74 -20.38
N PHE A 1015 -58.80 -4.15 -20.42
CA PHE A 1015 -58.50 -2.92 -19.67
C PHE A 1015 -59.33 -1.73 -20.18
N GLU A 1016 -59.44 -1.57 -21.49
CA GLU A 1016 -60.26 -0.52 -22.11
C GLU A 1016 -61.75 -0.73 -21.77
N GLU A 1017 -62.26 -1.96 -21.89
CA GLU A 1017 -63.64 -2.29 -21.53
C GLU A 1017 -63.93 -2.02 -20.05
N MET A 1018 -63.03 -2.40 -19.14
CA MET A 1018 -63.14 -2.13 -17.71
C MET A 1018 -63.19 -0.62 -17.44
N LEU A 1019 -62.33 0.19 -18.09
CA LEU A 1019 -62.36 1.65 -17.96
C LEU A 1019 -63.66 2.26 -18.49
N LEU A 1020 -64.13 1.81 -19.66
CA LEU A 1020 -65.35 2.33 -20.30
C LEU A 1020 -66.62 1.97 -19.52
N THR A 1021 -66.64 0.82 -18.87
CA THR A 1021 -67.78 0.35 -18.06
C THR A 1021 -67.72 0.82 -16.61
N PHE A 1022 -66.64 1.49 -16.20
CA PHE A 1022 -66.38 1.88 -14.80
C PHE A 1022 -66.50 0.69 -13.84
N GLN A 1023 -65.98 -0.47 -14.25
CA GLN A 1023 -66.10 -1.69 -13.48
C GLN A 1023 -65.36 -1.59 -12.14
N ASP A 1024 -66.06 -1.90 -11.04
CA ASP A 1024 -65.44 -2.04 -9.73
C ASP A 1024 -64.65 -3.35 -9.67
N CYS A 1025 -63.36 -3.23 -9.37
CA CYS A 1025 -62.42 -4.35 -9.32
C CYS A 1025 -62.14 -4.83 -7.90
N ILE A 1026 -62.85 -4.26 -6.91
CA ILE A 1026 -62.80 -4.68 -5.52
C ILE A 1026 -63.76 -5.86 -5.32
N GLN A 1027 -63.22 -6.97 -4.84
CA GLN A 1027 -63.99 -8.17 -4.54
C GLN A 1027 -63.63 -8.70 -3.15
N GLU A 1028 -64.47 -9.56 -2.58
CA GLU A 1028 -64.12 -10.26 -1.34
C GLU A 1028 -62.85 -11.10 -1.58
N ILE A 1029 -61.95 -11.15 -0.58
CA ILE A 1029 -60.67 -11.84 -0.71
C ILE A 1029 -60.92 -13.32 -1.11
N PRO A 1030 -60.40 -13.76 -2.27
CA PRO A 1030 -60.68 -15.12 -2.74
C PRO A 1030 -60.08 -16.18 -1.82
N PRO A 1031 -60.76 -17.34 -1.62
CA PRO A 1031 -60.21 -18.45 -0.84
C PRO A 1031 -58.86 -18.98 -1.36
N SER A 1032 -58.55 -18.77 -2.65
CA SER A 1032 -57.26 -19.12 -3.26
C SER A 1032 -56.09 -18.30 -2.72
N ARG A 1033 -56.35 -17.13 -2.11
CA ARG A 1033 -55.33 -16.33 -1.43
C ARG A 1033 -55.18 -16.77 0.02
N PHE A 1034 -56.25 -16.66 0.79
CA PHE A 1034 -56.37 -17.14 2.16
C PHE A 1034 -57.83 -17.11 2.61
N SER A 1035 -58.18 -17.92 3.61
CA SER A 1035 -59.52 -17.95 4.16
C SER A 1035 -59.82 -16.68 4.95
N ILE A 1036 -60.67 -15.79 4.41
CA ILE A 1036 -61.07 -14.55 5.09
C ILE A 1036 -61.75 -14.83 6.44
N GLU A 1037 -62.46 -15.95 6.55
CA GLU A 1037 -63.13 -16.38 7.78
C GLU A 1037 -62.15 -16.66 8.93
N GLU A 1038 -60.91 -17.03 8.61
CA GLU A 1038 -59.87 -17.35 9.61
C GLU A 1038 -59.10 -16.11 10.07
N VAL A 1039 -59.06 -15.04 9.27
CA VAL A 1039 -58.20 -13.87 9.52
C VAL A 1039 -58.98 -12.57 9.74
N TYR A 1040 -60.28 -12.54 9.44
CA TYR A 1040 -61.10 -11.35 9.64
C TYR A 1040 -61.48 -11.13 11.12
N ASP A 1041 -61.34 -9.90 11.59
CA ASP A 1041 -61.93 -9.43 12.84
C ASP A 1041 -62.44 -7.99 12.64
N PRO A 1042 -63.70 -7.67 13.01
CA PRO A 1042 -64.21 -6.30 12.90
C PRO A 1042 -63.48 -5.30 13.81
N ASP A 1043 -62.70 -5.75 14.80
CA ASP A 1043 -61.84 -4.91 15.64
C ASP A 1043 -60.47 -4.65 14.96
N PRO A 1044 -60.15 -3.39 14.57
CA PRO A 1044 -58.88 -3.05 13.96
C PRO A 1044 -57.65 -3.32 14.84
N ASP A 1045 -57.84 -3.40 16.17
CA ASP A 1045 -56.77 -3.62 17.14
C ASP A 1045 -56.54 -5.11 17.46
N ALA A 1046 -57.33 -6.02 16.87
CA ALA A 1046 -57.18 -7.46 17.06
C ALA A 1046 -55.85 -7.98 16.47
N LYS A 1047 -54.93 -8.42 17.34
CA LYS A 1047 -53.59 -8.86 16.94
C LYS A 1047 -53.63 -10.04 15.97
N GLY A 1048 -53.00 -9.87 14.82
CA GLY A 1048 -52.86 -10.91 13.79
C GLY A 1048 -54.12 -11.12 12.95
N LYS A 1049 -55.10 -10.20 13.01
CA LYS A 1049 -56.32 -10.20 12.22
C LYS A 1049 -56.37 -9.00 11.28
N ILE A 1050 -57.22 -9.05 10.27
CA ILE A 1050 -57.48 -7.96 9.34
C ILE A 1050 -58.94 -7.50 9.47
N TYR A 1051 -59.18 -6.19 9.46
CA TYR A 1051 -60.53 -5.61 9.54
C TYR A 1051 -61.14 -5.35 8.16
N VAL A 1052 -60.45 -5.74 7.09
CA VAL A 1052 -60.86 -5.54 5.70
C VAL A 1052 -61.10 -6.90 5.05
N ARG A 1053 -62.25 -7.05 4.38
CA ARG A 1053 -62.66 -8.29 3.70
C ARG A 1053 -62.54 -8.25 2.18
N GLU A 1054 -62.19 -7.09 1.63
CA GLU A 1054 -62.28 -6.83 0.20
C GLU A 1054 -60.96 -6.24 -0.31
N GLY A 1055 -60.60 -6.54 -1.56
CA GLY A 1055 -59.40 -6.03 -2.21
C GLY A 1055 -59.41 -6.30 -3.71
N GLY A 1056 -58.49 -5.66 -4.43
CA GLY A 1056 -58.25 -5.92 -5.85
C GLY A 1056 -57.24 -7.06 -6.01
N PHE A 1057 -57.62 -8.11 -6.75
CA PHE A 1057 -56.77 -9.29 -6.96
C PHE A 1057 -56.62 -9.59 -8.45
N ILE A 1058 -55.40 -9.90 -8.87
CA ILE A 1058 -55.11 -10.48 -10.18
C ILE A 1058 -55.43 -11.97 -10.11
N ASP A 1059 -56.16 -12.48 -11.11
CA ASP A 1059 -56.50 -13.90 -11.19
C ASP A 1059 -55.33 -14.74 -11.68
N GLY A 1060 -55.24 -15.98 -11.21
CA GLY A 1060 -54.25 -16.95 -11.69
C GLY A 1060 -52.79 -16.62 -11.37
N ALA A 1061 -52.48 -15.75 -10.40
CA ALA A 1061 -51.09 -15.40 -10.08
C ALA A 1061 -50.24 -16.59 -9.57
N GLU A 1062 -50.88 -17.70 -9.19
CA GLU A 1062 -50.26 -18.97 -8.86
C GLU A 1062 -49.82 -19.77 -10.10
N LEU A 1063 -50.34 -19.44 -11.28
CA LEU A 1063 -50.02 -20.07 -12.55
C LEU A 1063 -48.78 -19.41 -13.16
N PHE A 1064 -47.92 -20.22 -13.78
CA PHE A 1064 -46.74 -19.75 -14.51
C PHE A 1064 -46.21 -20.87 -15.41
N ASP A 1065 -46.01 -20.59 -16.70
CA ASP A 1065 -45.35 -21.54 -17.61
C ASP A 1065 -43.82 -21.44 -17.49
N ASN A 1066 -43.28 -22.03 -16.43
CA ASN A 1066 -41.85 -21.99 -16.14
C ASN A 1066 -40.98 -22.59 -17.25
N ARG A 1067 -41.48 -23.60 -17.97
CA ARG A 1067 -40.73 -24.25 -19.06
C ARG A 1067 -40.59 -23.34 -20.27
N PHE A 1068 -41.61 -22.55 -20.58
CA PHE A 1068 -41.54 -21.55 -21.65
C PHE A 1068 -40.40 -20.55 -21.42
N PHE A 1069 -40.17 -20.12 -20.17
CA PHE A 1069 -39.09 -19.21 -19.78
C PHE A 1069 -37.76 -19.90 -19.45
N GLY A 1070 -37.65 -21.22 -19.62
CA GLY A 1070 -36.43 -21.97 -19.31
C GLY A 1070 -36.11 -22.06 -17.81
N ILE A 1071 -37.09 -21.86 -16.94
CA ILE A 1071 -36.96 -21.87 -15.49
C ILE A 1071 -37.31 -23.26 -14.93
N SER A 1072 -36.52 -23.76 -13.98
CA SER A 1072 -36.72 -25.08 -13.37
C SER A 1072 -37.95 -25.14 -12.45
N ASP A 1073 -38.52 -26.34 -12.24
CA ASP A 1073 -39.67 -26.53 -11.33
C ASP A 1073 -39.35 -26.15 -9.87
N ALA A 1074 -38.09 -26.32 -9.44
CA ALA A 1074 -37.65 -25.99 -8.09
C ALA A 1074 -37.57 -24.47 -7.89
N GLU A 1075 -36.99 -23.77 -8.87
CA GLU A 1075 -36.89 -22.31 -8.88
C GLU A 1075 -38.27 -21.67 -9.01
N ALA A 1076 -39.11 -22.16 -9.93
CA ALA A 1076 -40.46 -21.65 -10.14
C ALA A 1076 -41.35 -21.76 -8.90
N ARG A 1077 -41.11 -22.70 -7.98
CA ARG A 1077 -41.85 -22.78 -6.70
C ARG A 1077 -41.49 -21.67 -5.73
N GLU A 1078 -40.21 -21.30 -5.69
CA GLU A 1078 -39.66 -20.27 -4.78
C GLU A 1078 -39.75 -18.86 -5.37
N MET A 1079 -39.98 -18.72 -6.68
CA MET A 1079 -40.15 -17.43 -7.35
C MET A 1079 -41.31 -16.63 -6.79
N ASP A 1080 -41.12 -15.32 -6.62
CA ASP A 1080 -42.22 -14.41 -6.26
C ASP A 1080 -43.27 -14.39 -7.41
N PRO A 1081 -44.58 -14.56 -7.12
CA PRO A 1081 -45.64 -14.47 -8.13
C PRO A 1081 -45.58 -13.20 -8.99
N ARG A 1082 -45.09 -12.08 -8.45
CA ARG A 1082 -44.92 -10.82 -9.18
C ARG A 1082 -43.82 -10.93 -10.26
N GLN A 1083 -42.77 -11.69 -10.01
CA GLN A 1083 -41.72 -11.93 -11.00
C GLN A 1083 -42.23 -12.81 -12.14
N ARG A 1084 -43.05 -13.83 -11.82
CA ARG A 1084 -43.69 -14.71 -12.81
C ARG A 1084 -44.59 -13.93 -13.76
N ILE A 1085 -45.51 -13.13 -13.22
CA ILE A 1085 -46.41 -12.27 -14.01
C ILE A 1085 -45.62 -11.24 -14.81
N SER A 1086 -44.56 -10.65 -14.24
CA SER A 1086 -43.74 -9.66 -14.95
C SER A 1086 -43.06 -10.25 -16.19
N LEU A 1087 -42.66 -11.52 -16.17
CA LEU A 1087 -42.05 -12.19 -17.31
C LEU A 1087 -43.06 -12.42 -18.43
N GLU A 1088 -44.26 -12.89 -18.08
CA GLU A 1088 -45.37 -13.10 -19.04
C GLU A 1088 -45.81 -11.78 -19.69
N VAL A 1089 -46.06 -10.75 -18.89
CA VAL A 1089 -46.50 -9.43 -19.39
C VAL A 1089 -45.40 -8.75 -20.22
N SER A 1090 -44.12 -8.91 -19.84
CA SER A 1090 -43.02 -8.35 -20.64
C SER A 1090 -42.90 -9.05 -21.99
N TYR A 1091 -43.10 -10.37 -22.03
CA TYR A 1091 -43.12 -11.12 -23.28
C TYR A 1091 -44.28 -10.66 -24.18
N GLU A 1092 -45.48 -10.51 -23.63
CA GLU A 1092 -46.65 -10.04 -24.38
C GLU A 1092 -46.51 -8.62 -24.90
N ALA A 1093 -45.88 -7.72 -24.15
CA ALA A 1093 -45.63 -6.34 -24.58
C ALA A 1093 -44.58 -6.25 -25.71
N LEU A 1094 -43.78 -7.30 -25.92
CA LEU A 1094 -42.74 -7.37 -26.95
C LEU A 1094 -43.19 -8.14 -28.21
N LEU A 1095 -44.34 -8.83 -28.15
CA LEU A 1095 -45.01 -9.43 -29.30
C LEU A 1095 -45.77 -8.35 -30.10
#